data_AF-A0A0A1VUM1-F1
#
_entry.id   AF-A0A0A1VUM1-F1
#
_cell.length_a   1.000
_cell.length_b   1.000
_cell.length_c   1.000
_cell.angle_alpha   90.00
_cell.angle_beta   90.00
_cell.angle_gamma   90.00
#
_symmetry.space_group_name_H-M   'P 1'
#
loop_
_entity.id
_entity.type
_entity.pdbx_description
1 polymer ?
#
loop_
_entity_poly.entity_id
_entity_poly.type
_entity_poly.pdbx_seq_one_letter_code
_entity_poly.pdbx_strand_id
1 'polypeptide(L)'
;MNLPKMTIGSRIKYLILAGIIALFTIGFNSLYSVSQNSIASFPVAEVKTQYLNDWTPELEAEFQQRAKQVINHFANRENYGNLWGENEKRSYHLAMFDFLAGNRQKALDFLQQDDPQTREQAHTDYIDYYFSFTLKGQIRKYFLLGKYLDPVYRQRMYNAAKIWTETDPLQRPHPIHGTGQGTGNDWSITRRGLWVDGRNTDNLRAMRETSVYLMAEETGNEATRQIYKSKIKRYVSALYNIGMGEWDSEVYHGHTFAPYLNLYDFAQDTEVKQWAKMTLDWLSMAASVKYYRGGWGGPVKRDYGGSNEVMRSGAARTFWLYFGDTPVPNNRPELDSLYLITSRYRPPLAVMELARKNFNKPVEILASKPLYENWKPGNNQSPGYWETQFIGPSYQMGSLAGTFPDGDVAPFKLMAFNQHKGVDFFVANTGKNGVKPGKNPGDEIGQYRNLLIWLRPADQAFFWQLPKTAKVEKDDNIWFIQLEKTWLALRLINLSSPEIIEIPNSPYPDDNTYQALPTGNNYAGFALEVGEAATQGSYENFKSIFKQKSQVNLTQINQGSVLFKGSQGQSLQLTYNQINLLPMLARNGQKHDWSKNFALYNSLSRDNSPVSLPWKKGKLTVKAGKYQFSNALILSSP
;
A
#
# COMPACT_ATOMS: atom_id res chain seq x y z
N MET A 1 -11.77 82.67 14.98
CA MET A 1 -12.88 82.47 15.92
C MET A 1 -12.54 81.24 16.75
N ASN A 2 -12.29 81.43 18.05
CA ASN A 2 -12.00 80.36 19.00
C ASN A 2 -13.24 79.51 19.25
N LEU A 3 -13.09 78.18 19.34
CA LEU A 3 -13.87 77.20 20.13
C LEU A 3 -13.38 75.75 19.81
N PRO A 4 -13.55 74.73 20.69
CA PRO A 4 -12.57 74.37 21.72
C PRO A 4 -12.00 72.93 21.56
N LYS A 5 -10.88 72.67 22.24
CA LYS A 5 -10.38 71.30 22.48
C LYS A 5 -11.29 70.59 23.48
N MET A 6 -12.10 69.64 23.02
CA MET A 6 -12.75 68.65 23.89
C MET A 6 -11.78 67.51 24.21
N THR A 7 -11.28 67.48 25.44
CA THR A 7 -10.66 66.30 26.05
C THR A 7 -11.73 65.28 26.39
N ILE A 8 -11.88 64.26 25.54
CA ILE A 8 -12.69 63.08 25.84
C ILE A 8 -11.92 62.24 26.88
N GLY A 9 -12.48 62.14 28.09
CA GLY A 9 -11.93 61.39 29.20
C GLY A 9 -11.71 59.91 28.88
N SER A 10 -10.66 59.33 29.45
CA SER A 10 -10.15 57.98 29.16
C SER A 10 -11.20 56.87 29.20
N ARG A 11 -12.26 57.01 30.01
CA ARG A 11 -13.36 56.02 30.09
C ARG A 11 -14.22 55.92 28.83
N ILE A 12 -14.40 57.00 28.06
CA ILE A 12 -15.19 56.97 26.82
C ILE A 12 -14.39 56.34 25.67
N LYS A 13 -13.05 56.51 25.66
CA LYS A 13 -12.17 55.79 24.73
C LYS A 13 -12.21 54.28 24.95
N TYR A 14 -12.29 53.81 26.21
CA TYR A 14 -12.42 52.39 26.50
C TYR A 14 -13.79 51.81 26.11
N LEU A 15 -14.87 52.57 26.23
CA LEU A 15 -16.21 52.12 25.81
C LEU A 15 -16.37 52.10 24.29
N ILE A 16 -15.79 53.07 23.57
CA ILE A 16 -15.77 53.07 22.09
C ILE A 16 -14.84 51.96 21.57
N LEU A 17 -13.69 51.72 22.20
CA LEU A 17 -12.79 50.63 21.82
C LEU A 17 -13.39 49.25 22.15
N ALA A 18 -14.10 49.09 23.26
CA ALA A 18 -14.82 47.86 23.60
C ALA A 18 -16.02 47.64 22.65
N GLY A 19 -16.73 48.69 22.25
CA GLY A 19 -17.81 48.62 21.26
C GLY A 19 -17.32 48.28 19.85
N ILE A 20 -16.17 48.83 19.43
CA ILE A 20 -15.52 48.50 18.14
C ILE A 20 -14.94 47.08 18.17
N ILE A 21 -14.36 46.62 19.28
CA ILE A 21 -13.89 45.24 19.43
C ILE A 21 -15.06 44.25 19.46
N ALA A 22 -16.19 44.60 20.09
CA ALA A 22 -17.42 43.81 20.06
C ALA A 22 -18.06 43.75 18.67
N LEU A 23 -18.06 44.87 17.92
CA LEU A 23 -18.52 44.89 16.53
C LEU A 23 -17.54 44.19 15.57
N PHE A 24 -16.23 44.18 15.85
CA PHE A 24 -15.26 43.38 15.09
C PHE A 24 -15.32 41.89 15.43
N THR A 25 -15.66 41.49 16.67
CA THR A 25 -15.85 40.08 17.04
C THR A 25 -17.20 39.51 16.59
N ILE A 26 -18.22 40.36 16.43
CA ILE A 26 -19.51 39.95 15.84
C ILE A 26 -19.45 40.01 14.30
N GLY A 27 -18.66 40.91 13.71
CA GLY A 27 -18.52 41.07 12.25
C GLY A 27 -17.53 40.13 11.54
N PHE A 28 -16.60 39.49 12.25
CA PHE A 28 -15.71 38.46 11.66
C PHE A 28 -16.24 37.03 11.74
N ASN A 29 -17.29 36.78 12.53
CA ASN A 29 -17.94 35.46 12.57
C ASN A 29 -19.03 35.27 11.50
N SER A 30 -19.30 36.27 10.66
CA SER A 30 -20.34 36.21 9.63
C SER A 30 -19.83 36.36 8.18
N LEU A 31 -18.52 36.31 7.93
CA LEU A 31 -17.96 36.36 6.56
C LEU A 31 -16.99 35.20 6.22
N TYR A 32 -16.92 34.17 7.05
CA TYR A 32 -16.45 32.86 6.65
C TYR A 32 -17.46 31.80 7.12
N SER A 33 -18.64 31.77 6.49
CA SER A 33 -19.39 30.52 6.43
C SER A 33 -18.70 29.59 5.42
N VAL A 34 -17.51 29.11 5.77
CA VAL A 34 -17.10 27.79 5.27
C VAL A 34 -18.12 26.85 5.89
N SER A 35 -19.01 26.30 5.07
CA SER A 35 -20.01 25.36 5.54
C SER A 35 -19.32 24.32 6.44
N GLN A 36 -19.81 24.20 7.67
CA GLN A 36 -19.49 23.07 8.53
C GLN A 36 -20.17 21.81 7.98
N ASN A 37 -19.93 21.49 6.70
CA ASN A 37 -20.29 20.22 6.11
C ASN A 37 -19.33 19.18 6.71
N SER A 38 -19.61 18.74 7.94
CA SER A 38 -19.04 17.50 8.45
C SER A 38 -19.49 16.38 7.52
N ILE A 39 -18.56 15.51 7.11
CA ILE A 39 -18.88 14.22 6.46
C ILE A 39 -19.96 13.46 7.23
N ALA A 40 -20.04 13.66 8.55
CA ALA A 40 -21.05 13.09 9.44
C ALA A 40 -22.51 13.31 8.98
N SER A 41 -22.79 14.28 8.10
CA SER A 41 -24.14 14.48 7.54
C SER A 41 -24.37 13.80 6.18
N PHE A 42 -23.35 13.22 5.55
CA PHE A 42 -23.53 12.48 4.30
C PHE A 42 -23.92 11.02 4.61
N PRO A 43 -25.14 10.58 4.24
CA PRO A 43 -25.56 9.21 4.49
C PRO A 43 -24.77 8.25 3.59
N VAL A 44 -23.92 7.43 4.20
CA VAL A 44 -23.25 6.29 3.55
C VAL A 44 -24.16 5.06 3.54
N ALA A 45 -23.78 4.02 2.81
CA ALA A 45 -24.55 2.77 2.74
C ALA A 45 -24.80 2.18 4.14
N GLU A 46 -26.02 1.71 4.38
CA GLU A 46 -26.34 0.99 5.61
C GLU A 46 -25.66 -0.38 5.62
N VAL A 47 -25.03 -0.71 6.74
CA VAL A 47 -24.37 -2.00 6.96
C VAL A 47 -24.84 -2.56 8.29
N LYS A 48 -25.39 -3.79 8.25
CA LYS A 48 -25.87 -4.49 9.45
C LYS A 48 -24.75 -4.64 10.47
N THR A 49 -25.07 -4.49 11.75
CA THR A 49 -24.11 -4.49 12.88
C THR A 49 -23.15 -5.68 12.87
N GLN A 50 -23.61 -6.87 12.46
CA GLN A 50 -22.77 -8.08 12.39
C GLN A 50 -21.57 -7.97 11.43
N TYR A 51 -21.58 -7.02 10.50
CA TYR A 51 -20.49 -6.79 9.55
C TYR A 51 -19.58 -5.62 9.95
N LEU A 52 -19.91 -4.90 11.03
CA LEU A 52 -19.08 -3.80 11.53
C LEU A 52 -17.94 -4.35 12.38
N ASN A 53 -16.82 -3.62 12.40
CA ASN A 53 -15.75 -3.84 13.36
C ASN A 53 -15.87 -2.75 14.44
N ASP A 54 -15.64 -3.12 15.70
CA ASP A 54 -15.91 -2.26 16.87
C ASP A 54 -14.83 -1.19 17.06
N TRP A 55 -14.92 -0.08 16.32
CA TRP A 55 -14.08 1.08 16.56
C TRP A 55 -14.56 1.92 17.74
N THR A 56 -13.61 2.49 18.49
CA THR A 56 -13.93 3.44 19.55
C THR A 56 -14.35 4.78 18.95
N PRO A 57 -15.14 5.60 19.67
CA PRO A 57 -15.52 6.94 19.22
C PRO A 57 -14.31 7.83 18.89
N GLU A 58 -13.20 7.68 19.61
CA GLU A 58 -11.98 8.45 19.40
C GLU A 58 -11.31 8.10 18.05
N LEU A 59 -11.19 6.80 17.74
CA LEU A 59 -10.65 6.36 16.45
C LEU A 59 -11.53 6.79 15.29
N GLU A 60 -12.85 6.75 15.47
CA GLU A 60 -13.78 7.25 14.46
C GLU A 60 -13.63 8.77 14.28
N ALA A 61 -13.53 9.55 15.36
CA ALA A 61 -13.32 11.00 15.29
C ALA A 61 -12.00 11.36 14.58
N GLU A 62 -10.92 10.64 14.90
CA GLU A 62 -9.63 10.76 14.21
C GLU A 62 -9.75 10.49 12.69
N PHE A 63 -10.45 9.41 12.31
CA PHE A 63 -10.69 9.09 10.90
C PHE A 63 -11.52 10.17 10.22
N GLN A 64 -12.60 10.64 10.84
CA GLN A 64 -13.46 11.69 10.29
C GLN A 64 -12.69 13.01 10.10
N GLN A 65 -11.78 13.34 11.01
CA GLN A 65 -10.90 14.50 10.87
C GLN A 65 -9.98 14.36 9.65
N ARG A 66 -9.32 13.20 9.47
CA ARG A 66 -8.47 12.93 8.30
C ARG A 66 -9.28 12.91 7.01
N ALA A 67 -10.47 12.30 7.03
CA ALA A 67 -11.39 12.26 5.91
C ALA A 67 -11.78 13.69 5.47
N LYS A 68 -12.09 14.59 6.42
CA LYS A 68 -12.37 16.00 6.13
C LYS A 68 -11.18 16.70 5.46
N GLN A 69 -9.96 16.42 5.89
CA GLN A 69 -8.76 16.96 5.25
C GLN A 69 -8.66 16.52 3.79
N VAL A 70 -8.94 15.25 3.50
CA VAL A 70 -8.91 14.72 2.12
C VAL A 70 -10.02 15.33 1.25
N ILE A 71 -11.24 15.47 1.77
CA ILE A 71 -12.33 16.11 1.02
C ILE A 71 -11.98 17.55 0.70
N ASN A 72 -11.49 18.31 1.68
CA ASN A 72 -11.10 19.70 1.48
C ASN A 72 -9.96 19.84 0.45
N HIS A 73 -9.05 18.86 0.37
CA HIS A 73 -7.98 18.84 -0.64
C HIS A 73 -8.52 18.74 -2.08
N PHE A 74 -9.63 18.04 -2.27
CA PHE A 74 -10.24 17.84 -3.60
C PHE A 74 -11.46 18.74 -3.88
N ALA A 75 -11.88 19.55 -2.91
CA ALA A 75 -13.00 20.47 -3.05
C ALA A 75 -12.72 21.64 -4.01
N ASN A 76 -13.79 22.23 -4.53
CA ASN A 76 -13.82 23.47 -5.32
C ASN A 76 -12.92 23.44 -6.56
N ARG A 77 -12.80 22.28 -7.21
CA ARG A 77 -12.03 22.16 -8.46
C ARG A 77 -12.70 22.97 -9.56
N GLU A 78 -11.95 23.73 -10.33
CA GLU A 78 -12.50 24.49 -11.47
C GLU A 78 -13.13 23.55 -12.51
N ASN A 79 -12.41 22.48 -12.87
CA ASN A 79 -12.85 21.42 -13.77
C ASN A 79 -12.44 20.04 -13.23
N TYR A 80 -13.10 18.98 -13.71
CA TYR A 80 -12.82 17.59 -13.33
C TYR A 80 -12.04 16.80 -14.37
N GLY A 81 -11.70 17.41 -15.52
CA GLY A 81 -11.17 16.72 -16.70
C GLY A 81 -12.26 16.37 -17.70
N ASN A 82 -12.11 15.24 -18.39
CA ASN A 82 -13.07 14.75 -19.38
C ASN A 82 -13.38 13.25 -19.16
N LEU A 83 -14.28 12.72 -19.98
CA LEU A 83 -14.79 11.35 -19.97
C LEU A 83 -14.20 10.48 -21.10
N TRP A 84 -13.05 10.87 -21.66
CA TRP A 84 -12.45 10.10 -22.75
C TRP A 84 -11.54 8.99 -22.21
N GLY A 85 -11.77 7.76 -22.65
CA GLY A 85 -10.93 6.61 -22.35
C GLY A 85 -10.97 6.21 -20.88
N GLU A 86 -9.82 6.19 -20.24
CA GLU A 86 -9.73 5.86 -18.81
C GLU A 86 -9.76 7.11 -17.89
N ASN A 87 -10.11 8.29 -18.40
CA ASN A 87 -9.93 9.54 -17.64
C ASN A 87 -10.85 9.62 -16.40
N GLU A 88 -12.00 8.94 -16.44
CA GLU A 88 -12.95 8.74 -15.34
C GLU A 88 -12.30 8.19 -14.07
N LYS A 89 -11.21 7.43 -14.22
CA LYS A 89 -10.40 6.97 -13.09
C LYS A 89 -9.96 8.10 -12.18
N ARG A 90 -9.90 9.32 -12.71
CA ARG A 90 -9.68 10.56 -11.94
C ARG A 90 -10.95 11.40 -11.88
N SER A 91 -11.59 11.66 -13.02
CA SER A 91 -12.65 12.65 -13.14
C SER A 91 -13.86 12.36 -12.24
N TYR A 92 -14.31 11.11 -12.16
CA TYR A 92 -15.43 10.74 -11.30
C TYR A 92 -15.13 10.94 -9.83
N HIS A 93 -13.92 10.58 -9.38
CA HIS A 93 -13.53 10.73 -7.99
C HIS A 93 -13.47 12.20 -7.59
N LEU A 94 -12.90 13.05 -8.46
CA LEU A 94 -12.86 14.49 -8.25
C LEU A 94 -14.26 15.09 -8.12
N ALA A 95 -15.17 14.75 -9.04
CA ALA A 95 -16.56 15.20 -8.97
C ALA A 95 -17.27 14.69 -7.69
N MET A 96 -17.07 13.44 -7.29
CA MET A 96 -17.64 12.89 -6.07
C MET A 96 -17.08 13.53 -4.80
N PHE A 97 -15.79 13.89 -4.76
CA PHE A 97 -15.25 14.67 -3.66
C PHE A 97 -15.87 16.05 -3.58
N ASP A 98 -16.06 16.72 -4.72
CA ASP A 98 -16.67 18.05 -4.76
C ASP A 98 -18.16 18.00 -4.37
N PHE A 99 -18.85 16.91 -4.72
CA PHE A 99 -20.19 16.61 -4.21
C PHE A 99 -20.21 16.54 -2.67
N LEU A 100 -19.25 15.83 -2.06
CA LEU A 100 -19.14 15.71 -0.60
C LEU A 100 -18.76 17.04 0.07
N ALA A 101 -18.00 17.90 -0.62
CA ALA A 101 -17.65 19.24 -0.13
C ALA A 101 -18.87 20.20 -0.12
N GLY A 102 -19.92 19.89 -0.89
CA GLY A 102 -21.16 20.65 -0.95
C GLY A 102 -21.52 21.19 -2.33
N ASN A 103 -20.63 21.06 -3.33
CA ASN A 103 -20.84 21.51 -4.71
C ASN A 103 -21.67 20.49 -5.52
N ARG A 104 -22.81 20.08 -4.95
CA ARG A 104 -23.58 18.92 -5.40
C ARG A 104 -24.08 19.05 -6.83
N GLN A 105 -24.71 20.16 -7.20
CA GLN A 105 -25.27 20.33 -8.54
C GLN A 105 -24.18 20.23 -9.62
N LYS A 106 -23.11 21.01 -9.48
CA LYS A 106 -21.95 20.99 -10.40
C LYS A 106 -21.37 19.58 -10.56
N ALA A 107 -21.21 18.86 -9.46
CA ALA A 107 -20.71 17.49 -9.49
C ALA A 107 -21.67 16.53 -10.21
N LEU A 108 -22.97 16.62 -9.92
CA LEU A 108 -24.00 15.80 -10.55
C LEU A 108 -24.11 16.09 -12.05
N ASP A 109 -24.03 17.35 -12.47
CA ASP A 109 -24.06 17.74 -13.88
C ASP A 109 -22.93 17.05 -14.66
N PHE A 110 -21.73 16.98 -14.08
CA PHE A 110 -20.60 16.28 -14.69
C PHE A 110 -20.76 14.76 -14.68
N LEU A 111 -21.17 14.18 -13.54
CA LEU A 111 -21.29 12.73 -13.36
C LEU A 111 -22.33 12.09 -14.30
N GLN A 112 -23.24 12.90 -14.84
CA GLN A 112 -24.34 12.51 -15.72
C GLN A 112 -24.11 12.80 -17.21
N GLN A 113 -22.93 13.32 -17.58
CA GLN A 113 -22.58 13.51 -18.98
C GLN A 113 -22.49 12.16 -19.70
N ASP A 114 -22.82 12.18 -20.99
CA ASP A 114 -22.63 11.02 -21.87
C ASP A 114 -21.15 10.77 -22.12
N ASP A 115 -20.79 9.50 -22.31
CA ASP A 115 -19.45 9.15 -22.74
C ASP A 115 -19.19 9.68 -24.17
N PRO A 116 -18.08 10.40 -24.39
CA PRO A 116 -17.74 10.98 -25.69
C PRO A 116 -17.41 9.93 -26.77
N GLN A 117 -17.08 8.69 -26.40
CA GLN A 117 -16.87 7.54 -27.27
C GLN A 117 -18.23 6.89 -27.62
N THR A 118 -19.13 7.69 -28.16
CA THR A 118 -20.53 7.32 -28.41
C THR A 118 -20.69 6.11 -29.32
N ARG A 119 -19.77 5.91 -30.27
CA ARG A 119 -19.78 4.77 -31.19
C ARG A 119 -19.48 3.47 -30.46
N GLU A 120 -18.45 3.46 -29.62
CA GLU A 120 -18.03 2.30 -28.84
C GLU A 120 -19.07 1.95 -27.77
N GLN A 121 -19.63 2.96 -27.09
CA GLN A 121 -20.55 2.76 -25.96
C GLN A 121 -22.04 2.67 -26.37
N ALA A 122 -22.38 2.73 -27.66
CA ALA A 122 -23.77 2.68 -28.13
C ALA A 122 -24.53 1.43 -27.65
N HIS A 123 -23.83 0.31 -27.46
CA HIS A 123 -24.42 -0.96 -27.04
C HIS A 123 -24.80 -1.03 -25.55
N THR A 124 -24.32 -0.07 -24.75
CA THR A 124 -24.65 0.12 -23.33
C THR A 124 -25.30 1.48 -23.10
N ASP A 125 -26.05 1.98 -24.08
CA ASP A 125 -26.79 3.26 -24.00
C ASP A 125 -25.90 4.42 -23.50
N TYR A 126 -24.67 4.47 -24.04
CA TYR A 126 -23.65 5.49 -23.79
C TYR A 126 -23.09 5.53 -22.35
N ILE A 127 -23.31 4.48 -21.57
CA ILE A 127 -22.67 4.29 -20.26
C ILE A 127 -21.39 3.46 -20.42
N ASP A 128 -20.25 4.01 -20.01
CA ASP A 128 -18.99 3.28 -20.01
C ASP A 128 -18.92 2.25 -18.88
N TYR A 129 -19.03 0.99 -19.28
CA TYR A 129 -18.78 -0.18 -18.42
C TYR A 129 -17.52 -0.96 -18.85
N TYR A 130 -16.66 -0.34 -19.66
CA TYR A 130 -15.52 -1.03 -20.24
C TYR A 130 -14.31 -1.04 -19.31
N PHE A 131 -13.78 0.14 -18.97
CA PHE A 131 -12.49 0.27 -18.30
C PHE A 131 -12.60 -0.10 -16.83
N SER A 132 -11.77 -1.03 -16.35
CA SER A 132 -11.78 -1.45 -14.94
C SER A 132 -11.62 -0.27 -13.97
N PHE A 133 -10.75 0.70 -14.30
CA PHE A 133 -10.56 1.88 -13.45
C PHE A 133 -11.79 2.82 -13.42
N THR A 134 -12.59 2.84 -14.48
CA THR A 134 -13.87 3.56 -14.55
C THR A 134 -14.94 2.83 -13.74
N LEU A 135 -14.98 1.50 -13.83
CA LEU A 135 -16.01 0.65 -13.21
C LEU A 135 -16.19 0.91 -11.71
N LYS A 136 -15.10 0.93 -10.93
CA LYS A 136 -15.23 1.19 -9.48
C LYS A 136 -15.90 2.54 -9.19
N GLY A 137 -15.72 3.54 -10.05
CA GLY A 137 -16.38 4.84 -9.99
C GLY A 137 -17.84 4.74 -10.39
N GLN A 138 -18.16 4.06 -11.49
CA GLN A 138 -19.54 3.84 -11.95
C GLN A 138 -20.41 3.18 -10.88
N ILE A 139 -19.88 2.14 -10.22
CA ILE A 139 -20.60 1.45 -9.14
C ILE A 139 -20.92 2.41 -7.99
N ARG A 140 -19.94 3.21 -7.55
CA ARG A 140 -20.18 4.20 -6.49
C ARG A 140 -21.19 5.25 -6.93
N LYS A 141 -21.08 5.73 -8.19
CA LYS A 141 -22.02 6.67 -8.79
C LYS A 141 -23.46 6.15 -8.72
N TYR A 142 -23.69 4.92 -9.19
CA TYR A 142 -25.00 4.30 -9.23
C TYR A 142 -25.55 3.99 -7.82
N PHE A 143 -24.81 3.23 -7.00
CA PHE A 143 -25.34 2.74 -5.74
C PHE A 143 -25.33 3.77 -4.60
N LEU A 144 -24.31 4.62 -4.52
CA LEU A 144 -24.20 5.61 -3.44
C LEU A 144 -24.91 6.92 -3.80
N LEU A 145 -24.63 7.46 -4.99
CA LEU A 145 -25.15 8.75 -5.42
C LEU A 145 -26.45 8.64 -6.23
N GLY A 146 -26.89 7.44 -6.58
CA GLY A 146 -28.06 7.22 -7.45
C GLY A 146 -29.33 7.94 -7.01
N LYS A 147 -29.56 8.11 -5.71
CA LYS A 147 -30.73 8.86 -5.21
C LYS A 147 -30.68 10.37 -5.47
N TYR A 148 -29.54 10.89 -5.90
CA TYR A 148 -29.33 12.29 -6.27
C TYR A 148 -29.16 12.49 -7.78
N LEU A 149 -29.01 11.41 -8.56
CA LEU A 149 -28.99 11.48 -10.01
C LEU A 149 -30.40 11.77 -10.52
N ASP A 150 -30.48 12.35 -11.73
CA ASP A 150 -31.71 12.42 -12.49
C ASP A 150 -32.32 11.01 -12.62
N PRO A 151 -33.62 10.82 -12.31
CA PRO A 151 -34.24 9.50 -12.34
C PRO A 151 -34.17 8.81 -13.71
N VAL A 152 -34.24 9.57 -14.80
CA VAL A 152 -34.12 9.04 -16.17
C VAL A 152 -32.70 8.57 -16.43
N TYR A 153 -31.70 9.38 -16.04
CA TYR A 153 -30.29 8.97 -16.16
C TYR A 153 -30.00 7.71 -15.33
N ARG A 154 -30.50 7.63 -14.09
CA ARG A 154 -30.33 6.45 -13.24
C ARG A 154 -30.98 5.22 -13.87
N GLN A 155 -32.19 5.36 -14.40
CA GLN A 155 -32.89 4.25 -15.08
C GLN A 155 -32.11 3.81 -16.33
N ARG A 156 -31.50 4.75 -17.06
CA ARG A 156 -30.61 4.45 -18.17
C ARG A 156 -29.40 3.61 -17.73
N MET A 157 -28.73 3.99 -16.64
CA MET A 157 -27.63 3.18 -16.07
C MET A 157 -28.06 1.75 -15.75
N TYR A 158 -29.26 1.57 -15.17
CA TYR A 158 -29.82 0.25 -14.88
C TYR A 158 -30.08 -0.55 -16.16
N ASN A 159 -30.73 0.05 -17.16
CA ASN A 159 -31.04 -0.61 -18.43
C ASN A 159 -29.75 -1.01 -19.17
N ALA A 160 -28.77 -0.13 -19.21
CA ALA A 160 -27.44 -0.39 -19.77
C ALA A 160 -26.73 -1.54 -19.04
N ALA A 161 -26.76 -1.55 -17.70
CA ALA A 161 -26.18 -2.61 -16.89
C ALA A 161 -26.87 -3.97 -17.14
N LYS A 162 -28.19 -3.96 -17.37
CA LYS A 162 -28.97 -5.17 -17.68
C LYS A 162 -28.54 -5.79 -19.00
N ILE A 163 -28.29 -4.96 -20.02
CA ILE A 163 -27.74 -5.40 -21.32
C ILE A 163 -26.29 -5.87 -21.16
N TRP A 164 -25.48 -5.09 -20.44
CA TRP A 164 -24.06 -5.38 -20.21
C TRP A 164 -23.83 -6.73 -19.54
N THR A 165 -24.66 -7.08 -18.56
CA THR A 165 -24.51 -8.29 -17.74
C THR A 165 -25.43 -9.44 -18.16
N GLU A 166 -26.16 -9.32 -19.27
CA GLU A 166 -27.04 -10.37 -19.82
C GLU A 166 -26.31 -11.71 -20.00
N THR A 167 -25.03 -11.64 -20.39
CA THR A 167 -24.08 -12.77 -20.46
C THR A 167 -22.73 -12.31 -19.90
N ASP A 168 -21.75 -13.22 -19.71
CA ASP A 168 -20.43 -12.84 -19.19
C ASP A 168 -19.76 -11.79 -20.11
N PRO A 169 -19.62 -10.51 -19.69
CA PRO A 169 -19.06 -9.48 -20.55
C PRO A 169 -17.57 -9.72 -20.86
N LEU A 170 -16.88 -10.54 -20.07
CA LEU A 170 -15.49 -10.92 -20.30
C LEU A 170 -15.34 -11.96 -21.42
N GLN A 171 -16.44 -12.61 -21.85
CA GLN A 171 -16.46 -13.58 -22.95
C GLN A 171 -17.22 -13.05 -24.18
N ARG A 172 -17.80 -11.85 -24.09
CA ARG A 172 -18.62 -11.27 -25.15
C ARG A 172 -17.78 -10.34 -26.03
N PRO A 173 -17.59 -10.64 -27.33
CA PRO A 173 -16.88 -9.75 -28.25
C PRO A 173 -17.56 -8.38 -28.37
N HIS A 174 -16.77 -7.32 -28.47
CA HIS A 174 -17.28 -5.96 -28.68
C HIS A 174 -18.02 -5.88 -30.03
N PRO A 175 -19.17 -5.19 -30.15
CA PRO A 175 -19.95 -5.18 -31.40
C PRO A 175 -19.19 -4.63 -32.62
N ILE A 176 -18.24 -3.72 -32.38
CA ILE A 176 -17.43 -3.10 -33.44
C ILE A 176 -16.03 -3.70 -33.54
N HIS A 177 -15.46 -4.11 -32.41
CA HIS A 177 -14.03 -4.46 -32.32
C HIS A 177 -13.79 -5.94 -32.09
N GLY A 178 -14.84 -6.75 -31.95
CA GLY A 178 -14.73 -8.18 -31.68
C GLY A 178 -13.89 -8.45 -30.42
N THR A 179 -12.89 -9.30 -30.57
CA THR A 179 -11.89 -9.62 -29.51
C THR A 179 -10.71 -8.65 -29.49
N GLY A 180 -10.77 -7.58 -30.29
CA GLY A 180 -9.71 -6.58 -30.42
C GLY A 180 -8.60 -6.99 -31.39
N GLN A 181 -7.78 -6.00 -31.78
CA GLN A 181 -6.64 -6.18 -32.69
C GLN A 181 -5.45 -6.91 -32.05
N GLY A 182 -5.39 -7.00 -30.72
CA GLY A 182 -4.36 -7.73 -29.96
C GLY A 182 -2.97 -7.07 -29.89
N THR A 183 -2.59 -6.24 -30.85
CA THR A 183 -1.24 -5.62 -30.92
C THR A 183 -1.19 -4.25 -30.24
N GLY A 184 -0.04 -3.87 -29.67
CA GLY A 184 0.25 -2.54 -29.10
C GLY A 184 0.17 -2.41 -27.58
N ASN A 185 0.58 -1.23 -27.06
CA ASN A 185 0.80 -0.97 -25.64
C ASN A 185 -0.36 -0.27 -24.92
N ASP A 186 -1.29 0.36 -25.65
CA ASP A 186 -2.47 0.97 -25.02
C ASP A 186 -3.58 -0.06 -24.75
N TRP A 187 -4.55 0.38 -23.95
CA TRP A 187 -5.62 -0.46 -23.42
C TRP A 187 -6.98 -0.09 -24.00
N SER A 188 -7.00 0.57 -25.16
CA SER A 188 -8.25 0.95 -25.83
C SER A 188 -9.12 -0.24 -26.21
N ILE A 189 -10.43 -0.01 -26.26
CA ILE A 189 -11.44 -0.98 -26.71
C ILE A 189 -11.10 -1.52 -28.10
N THR A 190 -10.58 -0.67 -28.99
CA THR A 190 -10.13 -1.08 -30.33
C THR A 190 -9.11 -2.22 -30.30
N ARG A 191 -8.17 -2.19 -29.35
CA ARG A 191 -7.10 -3.19 -29.25
C ARG A 191 -7.49 -4.41 -28.45
N ARG A 192 -8.25 -4.22 -27.39
CA ARG A 192 -8.55 -5.26 -26.40
C ARG A 192 -9.91 -5.91 -26.61
N GLY A 193 -10.80 -5.26 -27.38
CA GLY A 193 -12.14 -5.73 -27.67
C GLY A 193 -12.94 -6.01 -26.41
N LEU A 194 -13.87 -6.95 -26.50
CA LEU A 194 -14.77 -7.39 -25.43
C LEU A 194 -15.71 -6.31 -24.88
N TRP A 195 -16.64 -6.71 -24.01
CA TRP A 195 -17.57 -5.80 -23.33
C TRP A 195 -17.03 -5.25 -22.00
N VAL A 196 -15.87 -5.75 -21.56
CA VAL A 196 -15.18 -5.26 -20.38
C VAL A 196 -13.68 -5.53 -20.50
N ASP A 197 -12.88 -4.69 -19.86
CA ASP A 197 -11.43 -4.80 -19.82
C ASP A 197 -10.94 -6.19 -19.37
N GLY A 198 -10.24 -6.89 -20.28
CA GLY A 198 -9.76 -8.25 -20.11
C GLY A 198 -8.40 -8.39 -19.40
N ARG A 199 -7.78 -7.31 -18.94
CA ARG A 199 -6.50 -7.36 -18.22
C ARG A 199 -6.62 -8.18 -16.92
N ASN A 200 -5.51 -8.82 -16.54
CA ASN A 200 -5.47 -9.77 -15.42
C ASN A 200 -4.50 -9.38 -14.31
N THR A 201 -4.40 -8.09 -13.98
CA THR A 201 -3.79 -7.65 -12.71
C THR A 201 -4.81 -7.75 -11.58
N ASP A 202 -4.36 -7.95 -10.34
CA ASP A 202 -5.26 -8.18 -9.21
C ASP A 202 -6.19 -7.00 -9.00
N ASN A 203 -5.69 -5.76 -9.13
CA ASN A 203 -6.51 -4.56 -8.99
C ASN A 203 -7.57 -4.45 -10.08
N LEU A 204 -7.23 -4.73 -11.35
CA LEU A 204 -8.18 -4.65 -12.47
C LEU A 204 -9.23 -5.76 -12.38
N ARG A 205 -8.80 -6.98 -12.01
CA ARG A 205 -9.71 -8.08 -11.71
C ARG A 205 -10.66 -7.74 -10.57
N ALA A 206 -10.17 -7.15 -9.47
CA ALA A 206 -11.01 -6.73 -8.37
C ALA A 206 -12.07 -5.72 -8.82
N MET A 207 -11.69 -4.71 -9.60
CA MET A 207 -12.63 -3.71 -10.12
C MET A 207 -13.66 -4.33 -11.07
N ARG A 208 -13.22 -5.13 -12.04
CA ARG A 208 -14.12 -5.82 -12.98
C ARG A 208 -15.05 -6.79 -12.27
N GLU A 209 -14.50 -7.67 -11.45
CA GLU A 209 -15.25 -8.80 -10.90
C GLU A 209 -16.31 -8.35 -9.89
N THR A 210 -15.97 -7.37 -9.03
CA THR A 210 -16.93 -6.78 -8.09
C THR A 210 -18.02 -5.97 -8.79
N SER A 211 -17.66 -5.22 -9.84
CA SER A 211 -18.60 -4.34 -10.55
C SER A 211 -19.61 -5.12 -11.38
N VAL A 212 -19.14 -6.12 -12.13
CA VAL A 212 -20.03 -7.01 -12.89
C VAL A 212 -20.94 -7.79 -11.95
N TYR A 213 -20.41 -8.29 -10.82
CA TYR A 213 -21.24 -8.97 -9.81
C TYR A 213 -22.37 -8.08 -9.29
N LEU A 214 -22.04 -6.87 -8.83
CA LEU A 214 -23.02 -5.95 -8.24
C LEU A 214 -24.10 -5.55 -9.24
N MET A 215 -23.72 -5.26 -10.49
CA MET A 215 -24.69 -4.91 -11.53
C MET A 215 -25.53 -6.11 -11.97
N ALA A 216 -24.96 -7.31 -12.07
CA ALA A 216 -25.72 -8.52 -12.37
C ALA A 216 -26.70 -8.88 -11.25
N GLU A 217 -26.35 -8.62 -9.99
CA GLU A 217 -27.27 -8.74 -8.84
C GLU A 217 -28.39 -7.72 -8.90
N GLU A 218 -28.08 -6.45 -9.14
CA GLU A 218 -29.07 -5.38 -9.27
C GLU A 218 -30.08 -5.65 -10.40
N THR A 219 -29.63 -6.17 -11.55
CA THR A 219 -30.48 -6.35 -12.74
C THR A 219 -31.13 -7.73 -12.84
N GLY A 220 -30.87 -8.62 -11.88
CA GLY A 220 -31.41 -9.99 -11.84
C GLY A 220 -30.78 -10.96 -12.86
N ASN A 221 -29.59 -10.67 -13.39
CA ASN A 221 -28.90 -11.52 -14.35
C ASN A 221 -28.13 -12.65 -13.65
N GLU A 222 -28.89 -13.65 -13.16
CA GLU A 222 -28.40 -14.65 -12.22
C GLU A 222 -27.24 -15.51 -12.76
N ALA A 223 -27.25 -15.88 -14.04
CA ALA A 223 -26.16 -16.67 -14.63
C ALA A 223 -24.80 -15.94 -14.55
N THR A 224 -24.78 -14.67 -14.97
CA THR A 224 -23.59 -13.80 -14.87
C THR A 224 -23.22 -13.58 -13.40
N ARG A 225 -24.20 -13.31 -12.54
CA ARG A 225 -23.98 -13.14 -11.09
C ARG A 225 -23.26 -14.35 -10.48
N GLN A 226 -23.66 -15.58 -10.81
CA GLN A 226 -23.04 -16.81 -10.27
C GLN A 226 -21.61 -17.05 -10.79
N ILE A 227 -21.35 -16.73 -12.06
CA ILE A 227 -19.98 -16.77 -12.63
C ILE A 227 -19.06 -15.86 -11.80
N TYR A 228 -19.50 -14.64 -11.55
CA TYR A 228 -18.70 -13.64 -10.84
C TYR A 228 -18.65 -13.86 -9.33
N LYS A 229 -19.72 -14.39 -8.71
CA LYS A 229 -19.69 -14.92 -7.33
C LYS A 229 -18.59 -15.96 -7.16
N SER A 230 -18.45 -16.88 -8.13
CA SER A 230 -17.41 -17.92 -8.13
C SER A 230 -16.00 -17.35 -8.31
N LYS A 231 -15.82 -16.31 -9.15
CA LYS A 231 -14.55 -15.58 -9.31
C LYS A 231 -14.14 -14.89 -7.99
N ILE A 232 -15.08 -14.21 -7.33
CA ILE A 232 -14.89 -13.57 -6.02
C ILE A 232 -14.54 -14.60 -4.93
N LYS A 233 -15.31 -15.69 -4.82
CA LYS A 233 -15.03 -16.79 -3.87
C LYS A 233 -13.62 -17.33 -4.02
N ARG A 234 -13.17 -17.54 -5.26
CA ARG A 234 -11.82 -18.01 -5.59
C ARG A 234 -10.75 -17.03 -5.12
N TYR A 235 -10.95 -15.74 -5.32
CA TYR A 235 -9.99 -14.73 -4.88
C TYR A 235 -9.91 -14.66 -3.35
N VAL A 236 -11.04 -14.65 -2.65
CA VAL A 236 -11.08 -14.67 -1.18
C VAL A 236 -10.38 -15.93 -0.65
N SER A 237 -10.61 -17.08 -1.30
CA SER A 237 -9.87 -18.31 -1.02
C SER A 237 -8.36 -18.16 -1.21
N ALA A 238 -7.93 -17.54 -2.30
CA ALA A 238 -6.51 -17.30 -2.55
C ALA A 238 -5.89 -16.45 -1.44
N LEU A 239 -6.51 -15.33 -1.03
CA LEU A 239 -6.00 -14.47 0.04
C LEU A 239 -5.70 -15.23 1.34
N TYR A 240 -6.64 -16.05 1.79
CA TYR A 240 -6.54 -16.78 3.06
C TYR A 240 -5.71 -18.07 2.98
N ASN A 241 -5.42 -18.59 1.79
CA ASN A 241 -4.69 -19.84 1.63
C ASN A 241 -3.27 -19.66 1.09
N ILE A 242 -3.05 -18.68 0.21
CA ILE A 242 -1.79 -18.49 -0.53
C ILE A 242 -1.36 -17.02 -0.71
N GLY A 243 -2.26 -16.05 -0.54
CA GLY A 243 -2.01 -14.61 -0.65
C GLY A 243 -2.47 -14.01 -1.99
N MET A 244 -2.20 -12.71 -2.17
CA MET A 244 -2.46 -12.00 -3.44
C MET A 244 -1.23 -12.00 -4.36
N GLY A 245 -1.45 -11.96 -5.67
CA GLY A 245 -0.40 -11.99 -6.69
C GLY A 245 0.38 -10.68 -6.79
N GLU A 246 -0.29 -9.54 -6.59
CA GLU A 246 0.32 -8.20 -6.48
C GLU A 246 0.63 -7.83 -5.03
N TRP A 247 1.26 -8.75 -4.32
CA TRP A 247 1.50 -8.65 -2.89
C TRP A 247 2.19 -7.35 -2.47
N ASP A 248 1.67 -6.78 -1.39
CA ASP A 248 2.17 -5.61 -0.66
C ASP A 248 2.50 -4.38 -1.53
N SER A 249 1.86 -4.25 -2.70
CA SER A 249 2.20 -3.22 -3.66
C SER A 249 2.00 -1.81 -3.13
N GLU A 250 3.06 -0.99 -3.22
CA GLU A 250 3.01 0.42 -2.83
C GLU A 250 2.09 1.27 -3.70
N VAL A 251 1.71 0.76 -4.86
CA VAL A 251 0.92 1.48 -5.88
C VAL A 251 -0.49 0.90 -5.96
N TYR A 252 -0.62 -0.43 -6.01
CA TYR A 252 -1.89 -1.07 -6.35
C TYR A 252 -2.68 -1.61 -5.17
N HIS A 253 -2.13 -1.64 -3.95
CA HIS A 253 -2.87 -2.15 -2.78
C HIS A 253 -4.16 -1.36 -2.53
N GLY A 254 -4.11 -0.02 -2.61
CA GLY A 254 -5.30 0.84 -2.51
C GLY A 254 -6.30 0.60 -3.66
N HIS A 255 -5.79 0.42 -4.88
CA HIS A 255 -6.60 0.12 -6.06
C HIS A 255 -7.34 -1.22 -5.99
N THR A 256 -6.74 -2.24 -5.37
CA THR A 256 -7.40 -3.51 -5.08
C THR A 256 -8.40 -3.38 -3.92
N PHE A 257 -8.10 -2.55 -2.92
CA PHE A 257 -8.95 -2.35 -1.75
C PHE A 257 -10.29 -1.66 -2.08
N ALA A 258 -10.24 -0.59 -2.87
CA ALA A 258 -11.39 0.24 -3.25
C ALA A 258 -12.61 -0.55 -3.78
N PRO A 259 -12.50 -1.43 -4.79
CA PRO A 259 -13.65 -2.17 -5.32
C PRO A 259 -14.27 -3.14 -4.31
N TYR A 260 -13.51 -3.69 -3.36
CA TYR A 260 -14.09 -4.53 -2.31
C TYR A 260 -14.89 -3.73 -1.28
N LEU A 261 -14.65 -2.42 -1.13
CA LEU A 261 -15.53 -1.54 -0.35
C LEU A 261 -16.89 -1.37 -1.03
N ASN A 262 -16.94 -1.30 -2.37
CA ASN A 262 -18.21 -1.33 -3.08
C ASN A 262 -18.99 -2.62 -2.80
N LEU A 263 -18.31 -3.77 -2.87
CA LEU A 263 -18.95 -5.05 -2.61
C LEU A 263 -19.46 -5.15 -1.16
N TYR A 264 -18.66 -4.70 -0.20
CA TYR A 264 -19.04 -4.66 1.22
C TYR A 264 -20.25 -3.74 1.47
N ASP A 265 -20.25 -2.56 0.87
CA ASP A 265 -21.31 -1.57 1.04
C ASP A 265 -22.61 -2.03 0.35
N PHE A 266 -22.55 -2.57 -0.88
CA PHE A 266 -23.73 -2.71 -1.75
C PHE A 266 -24.22 -4.12 -2.05
N ALA A 267 -23.43 -5.18 -1.84
CA ALA A 267 -23.91 -6.54 -2.11
C ALA A 267 -25.14 -6.87 -1.25
N GLN A 268 -26.13 -7.55 -1.83
CA GLN A 268 -27.32 -8.02 -1.11
C GLN A 268 -27.12 -9.45 -0.58
N ASP A 269 -26.39 -10.28 -1.33
CA ASP A 269 -25.98 -11.61 -0.90
C ASP A 269 -25.12 -11.58 0.36
N THR A 270 -25.60 -12.22 1.41
CA THR A 270 -24.92 -12.24 2.71
C THR A 270 -23.59 -12.96 2.69
N GLU A 271 -23.42 -13.97 1.83
CA GLU A 271 -22.12 -14.66 1.68
C GLU A 271 -21.11 -13.74 0.98
N VAL A 272 -21.53 -13.07 -0.09
CA VAL A 272 -20.63 -12.19 -0.84
C VAL A 272 -20.27 -10.94 -0.03
N LYS A 273 -21.22 -10.37 0.72
CA LYS A 273 -20.94 -9.30 1.68
C LYS A 273 -19.94 -9.75 2.75
N GLN A 274 -20.11 -10.97 3.29
CA GLN A 274 -19.14 -11.53 4.24
C GLN A 274 -17.77 -11.70 3.60
N TRP A 275 -17.67 -12.25 2.38
CA TRP A 275 -16.41 -12.39 1.66
C TRP A 275 -15.75 -11.04 1.36
N ALA A 276 -16.52 -10.01 1.05
CA ALA A 276 -16.01 -8.65 0.90
C ALA A 276 -15.37 -8.15 2.21
N LYS A 277 -16.05 -8.32 3.35
CA LYS A 277 -15.49 -8.01 4.67
C LYS A 277 -14.20 -8.78 4.93
N MET A 278 -14.20 -10.09 4.67
CA MET A 278 -13.02 -10.95 4.86
C MET A 278 -11.83 -10.49 4.02
N THR A 279 -12.06 -10.11 2.76
CA THR A 279 -11.04 -9.56 1.87
C THR A 279 -10.48 -8.24 2.43
N LEU A 280 -11.34 -7.32 2.86
CA LEU A 280 -10.93 -6.05 3.44
C LEU A 280 -10.13 -6.24 4.74
N ASP A 281 -10.54 -7.18 5.60
CA ASP A 281 -9.82 -7.54 6.82
C ASP A 281 -8.42 -8.09 6.52
N TRP A 282 -8.30 -8.96 5.50
CA TRP A 282 -7.01 -9.50 5.06
C TRP A 282 -6.11 -8.42 4.44
N LEU A 283 -6.65 -7.59 3.54
CA LEU A 283 -5.90 -6.51 2.89
C LEU A 283 -5.44 -5.45 3.90
N SER A 284 -6.26 -5.13 4.89
CA SER A 284 -5.90 -4.23 5.99
C SER A 284 -4.78 -4.83 6.85
N MET A 285 -4.85 -6.12 7.15
CA MET A 285 -3.80 -6.84 7.86
C MET A 285 -2.48 -6.83 7.08
N ALA A 286 -2.48 -7.17 5.79
CA ALA A 286 -1.29 -7.12 4.95
C ALA A 286 -0.68 -5.71 4.92
N ALA A 287 -1.52 -4.67 4.77
CA ALA A 287 -1.09 -3.29 4.86
C ALA A 287 -0.47 -2.93 6.22
N SER A 288 -1.04 -3.42 7.33
CA SER A 288 -0.55 -3.13 8.69
C SER A 288 0.83 -3.69 8.98
N VAL A 289 1.21 -4.80 8.32
CA VAL A 289 2.58 -5.36 8.42
C VAL A 289 3.60 -4.41 7.78
N LYS A 290 3.23 -3.73 6.68
CA LYS A 290 4.14 -2.87 5.91
C LYS A 290 4.13 -1.41 6.34
N TYR A 291 2.98 -0.89 6.79
CA TYR A 291 2.86 0.49 7.20
C TYR A 291 3.69 0.75 8.45
N TYR A 292 4.58 1.74 8.42
CA TYR A 292 5.27 2.20 9.63
C TYR A 292 5.49 3.70 9.54
N ARG A 293 4.81 4.43 10.41
CA ARG A 293 4.95 5.88 10.56
C ARG A 293 4.78 6.73 9.29
N GLY A 294 3.88 6.29 8.40
CA GLY A 294 3.63 6.91 7.09
C GLY A 294 4.54 6.39 5.97
N GLY A 295 5.54 5.57 6.29
CA GLY A 295 6.33 4.81 5.32
C GLY A 295 5.68 3.47 4.97
N TRP A 296 6.15 2.86 3.87
CA TRP A 296 5.75 1.53 3.44
C TRP A 296 6.98 0.62 3.34
N GLY A 297 6.99 -0.45 4.12
CA GLY A 297 8.12 -1.36 4.23
C GLY A 297 8.27 -2.29 3.03
N GLY A 298 9.52 -2.59 2.69
CA GLY A 298 9.88 -3.66 1.75
C GLY A 298 9.92 -5.02 2.43
N PRO A 299 10.01 -6.13 1.68
CA PRO A 299 9.96 -6.17 0.23
C PRO A 299 8.54 -5.93 -0.31
N VAL A 300 8.44 -5.47 -1.56
CA VAL A 300 7.17 -5.20 -2.23
C VAL A 300 7.22 -5.57 -3.72
N LYS A 301 6.06 -5.88 -4.30
CA LYS A 301 5.90 -6.03 -5.76
C LYS A 301 5.30 -4.76 -6.37
N ARG A 302 5.56 -4.54 -7.67
CA ARG A 302 5.17 -3.33 -8.42
C ARG A 302 5.82 -2.06 -7.86
N ASP A 303 7.10 -2.14 -7.54
CA ASP A 303 7.90 -0.96 -7.23
C ASP A 303 8.44 -0.33 -8.51
N TYR A 304 8.17 0.95 -8.68
CA TYR A 304 8.65 1.74 -9.82
C TYR A 304 9.70 2.78 -9.42
N GLY A 305 10.18 2.75 -8.18
CA GLY A 305 11.27 3.60 -7.67
C GLY A 305 10.85 4.98 -7.18
N GLY A 306 9.57 5.18 -6.82
CA GLY A 306 9.03 6.49 -6.41
C GLY A 306 8.48 6.58 -4.98
N SER A 307 8.60 5.51 -4.18
CA SER A 307 7.86 5.34 -2.92
C SER A 307 8.72 5.31 -1.66
N ASN A 308 10.06 5.39 -1.77
CA ASN A 308 11.00 5.29 -0.64
C ASN A 308 11.09 6.59 0.19
N GLU A 309 9.95 7.20 0.46
CA GLU A 309 9.83 8.42 1.25
C GLU A 309 8.45 8.42 1.94
N VAL A 310 8.37 9.04 3.12
CA VAL A 310 7.16 9.05 3.93
C VAL A 310 6.02 9.75 3.18
N MET A 311 4.83 9.15 3.20
CA MET A 311 3.64 9.63 2.48
C MET A 311 3.83 9.78 0.95
N ARG A 312 4.79 9.06 0.34
CA ARG A 312 4.87 8.96 -1.14
C ARG A 312 4.15 7.76 -1.71
N SER A 313 4.30 6.58 -1.11
CA SER A 313 3.57 5.37 -1.51
C SER A 313 2.06 5.66 -1.54
N GLY A 314 1.39 5.27 -2.65
CA GLY A 314 -0.07 5.38 -2.77
C GLY A 314 -0.78 4.52 -1.71
N ALA A 315 -0.24 3.33 -1.40
CA ALA A 315 -0.73 2.49 -0.33
C ALA A 315 -0.61 3.17 1.05
N ALA A 316 0.57 3.73 1.39
CA ALA A 316 0.73 4.44 2.66
C ALA A 316 -0.22 5.64 2.78
N ARG A 317 -0.39 6.41 1.71
CA ARG A 317 -1.33 7.55 1.68
C ARG A 317 -2.79 7.12 1.80
N THR A 318 -3.17 6.00 1.20
CA THR A 318 -4.52 5.44 1.30
C THR A 318 -4.81 4.97 2.72
N PHE A 319 -3.93 4.13 3.29
CA PHE A 319 -4.15 3.51 4.60
C PHE A 319 -3.89 4.46 5.77
N TRP A 320 -3.20 5.59 5.57
CA TRP A 320 -3.10 6.66 6.56
C TRP A 320 -4.47 7.13 7.07
N LEU A 321 -5.52 7.10 6.24
CA LEU A 321 -6.87 7.41 6.68
C LEU A 321 -7.30 6.56 7.88
N TYR A 322 -6.99 5.25 7.84
CA TYR A 322 -7.27 4.37 8.96
C TYR A 322 -6.18 4.46 10.03
N PHE A 323 -4.93 4.20 9.67
CA PHE A 323 -3.85 3.93 10.63
C PHE A 323 -3.34 5.18 11.36
N GLY A 324 -3.29 6.33 10.69
CA GLY A 324 -2.65 7.53 11.23
C GLY A 324 -1.20 7.26 11.64
N ASP A 325 -0.84 7.57 12.88
CA ASP A 325 0.51 7.33 13.45
C ASP A 325 1.64 7.84 12.55
N THR A 326 1.62 9.11 12.17
CA THR A 326 2.76 9.72 11.46
C THR A 326 2.86 11.19 11.87
N PRO A 327 4.08 11.73 12.03
CA PRO A 327 4.26 13.14 12.39
C PRO A 327 4.04 14.08 11.20
N VAL A 328 3.98 13.56 9.97
CA VAL A 328 3.82 14.37 8.75
C VAL A 328 2.40 14.27 8.19
N PRO A 329 1.83 15.37 7.66
CA PRO A 329 0.50 15.35 7.08
C PRO A 329 0.47 14.62 5.73
N ASN A 330 -0.70 14.08 5.36
CA ASN A 330 -0.97 13.62 4.00
C ASN A 330 -1.34 14.79 3.09
N ASN A 331 -0.34 15.44 2.49
CA ASN A 331 -0.53 16.59 1.59
C ASN A 331 -0.86 16.19 0.14
N ARG A 332 -0.84 14.90 -0.19
CA ARG A 332 -1.12 14.39 -1.55
C ARG A 332 -2.06 13.18 -1.50
N PRO A 333 -3.24 13.24 -0.86
CA PRO A 333 -4.08 12.05 -0.68
C PRO A 333 -4.43 11.36 -2.00
N GLU A 334 -4.69 10.04 -1.95
CA GLU A 334 -5.10 9.26 -3.12
C GLU A 334 -6.57 9.46 -3.45
N LEU A 335 -6.95 9.43 -4.73
CA LEU A 335 -8.36 9.54 -5.13
C LEU A 335 -9.20 8.36 -4.62
N ASP A 336 -8.61 7.18 -4.49
CA ASP A 336 -9.25 5.99 -3.94
C ASP A 336 -9.62 6.13 -2.45
N SER A 337 -9.10 7.17 -1.77
CA SER A 337 -9.56 7.56 -0.43
C SER A 337 -11.07 7.80 -0.36
N LEU A 338 -11.70 8.16 -1.48
CA LEU A 338 -13.14 8.36 -1.59
C LEU A 338 -13.93 7.16 -1.09
N TYR A 339 -13.50 5.95 -1.44
CA TYR A 339 -14.19 4.71 -1.08
C TYR A 339 -14.11 4.45 0.43
N LEU A 340 -12.95 4.71 1.04
CA LEU A 340 -12.77 4.57 2.48
C LEU A 340 -13.67 5.56 3.23
N ILE A 341 -13.66 6.82 2.78
CA ILE A 341 -14.43 7.93 3.38
C ILE A 341 -15.94 7.67 3.31
N THR A 342 -16.41 7.07 2.21
CA THR A 342 -17.84 6.84 1.98
C THR A 342 -18.31 5.43 2.35
N SER A 343 -17.47 4.63 3.02
CA SER A 343 -17.81 3.28 3.50
C SER A 343 -17.93 3.25 5.03
N ARG A 344 -18.76 2.32 5.52
CA ARG A 344 -18.84 1.97 6.95
C ARG A 344 -17.74 1.00 7.40
N TYR A 345 -16.97 0.43 6.47
CA TYR A 345 -15.90 -0.50 6.83
C TYR A 345 -14.82 0.21 7.65
N ARG A 346 -14.34 -0.47 8.68
CA ARG A 346 -13.17 -0.07 9.49
C ARG A 346 -12.30 -1.30 9.73
N PRO A 347 -10.95 -1.22 9.70
CA PRO A 347 -10.09 -2.35 10.06
C PRO A 347 -10.30 -2.85 11.49
N PRO A 348 -10.12 -4.16 11.79
CA PRO A 348 -10.16 -4.66 13.16
C PRO A 348 -9.16 -3.96 14.10
N LEU A 349 -9.49 -3.80 15.39
CA LEU A 349 -8.62 -3.09 16.33
C LEU A 349 -7.23 -3.73 16.49
N ALA A 350 -7.12 -5.06 16.46
CA ALA A 350 -5.81 -5.72 16.47
C ALA A 350 -4.96 -5.38 15.23
N VAL A 351 -5.58 -5.14 14.07
CA VAL A 351 -4.90 -4.68 12.85
C VAL A 351 -4.44 -3.23 12.99
N MET A 352 -5.24 -2.38 13.64
CA MET A 352 -4.85 -1.01 13.98
C MET A 352 -3.60 -0.99 14.87
N GLU A 353 -3.56 -1.79 15.93
CA GLU A 353 -2.40 -1.87 16.82
C GLU A 353 -1.16 -2.45 16.11
N LEU A 354 -1.33 -3.44 15.23
CA LEU A 354 -0.24 -3.95 14.39
C LEU A 354 0.32 -2.86 13.45
N ALA A 355 -0.53 -2.06 12.83
CA ALA A 355 -0.11 -0.95 11.96
C ALA A 355 0.75 0.06 12.74
N ARG A 356 0.31 0.42 13.95
CA ARG A 356 0.99 1.33 14.89
C ARG A 356 2.18 0.68 15.65
N LYS A 357 2.51 -0.58 15.30
CA LYS A 357 3.59 -1.37 15.89
C LYS A 357 3.49 -1.50 17.42
N ASN A 358 2.27 -1.52 17.94
CA ASN A 358 1.97 -1.71 19.35
C ASN A 358 1.82 -3.22 19.67
N PHE A 359 2.94 -3.89 19.85
CA PHE A 359 3.03 -5.29 20.29
C PHE A 359 4.43 -5.53 20.86
N ASN A 360 4.67 -6.71 21.43
CA ASN A 360 5.96 -7.06 22.00
C ASN A 360 7.03 -7.14 20.92
N LYS A 361 8.03 -6.25 20.99
CA LYS A 361 9.19 -6.16 20.10
C LYS A 361 10.46 -6.60 20.86
N PRO A 362 11.50 -7.09 20.15
CA PRO A 362 11.54 -7.33 18.71
C PRO A 362 10.77 -8.59 18.29
N VAL A 363 10.35 -8.65 17.02
CA VAL A 363 9.75 -9.85 16.42
C VAL A 363 10.29 -10.10 15.01
N GLU A 364 10.52 -11.37 14.69
CA GLU A 364 10.80 -11.82 13.32
C GLU A 364 9.52 -12.45 12.76
N ILE A 365 9.14 -12.07 11.53
CA ILE A 365 8.01 -12.66 10.81
C ILE A 365 8.57 -13.32 9.56
N LEU A 366 8.38 -14.62 9.44
CA LEU A 366 8.64 -15.37 8.22
C LEU A 366 7.35 -15.47 7.43
N ALA A 367 7.39 -15.03 6.18
CA ALA A 367 6.23 -14.96 5.32
C ALA A 367 6.56 -15.56 3.95
N SER A 368 5.53 -15.98 3.23
CA SER A 368 5.64 -16.45 1.86
C SER A 368 4.70 -15.66 0.96
N LYS A 369 5.07 -15.50 -0.31
CA LYS A 369 4.26 -14.81 -1.31
C LYS A 369 4.05 -15.71 -2.53
N PRO A 370 2.85 -15.69 -3.13
CA PRO A 370 2.56 -16.54 -4.27
C PRO A 370 3.21 -15.98 -5.54
N LEU A 371 3.18 -16.77 -6.61
CA LEU A 371 3.40 -16.25 -7.97
C LEU A 371 2.29 -15.26 -8.33
N TYR A 372 2.57 -14.33 -9.25
CA TYR A 372 1.62 -13.29 -9.66
C TYR A 372 0.31 -13.89 -10.19
N GLU A 373 0.37 -14.83 -11.14
CA GLU A 373 -0.84 -15.49 -11.68
C GLU A 373 -1.19 -16.76 -10.90
N ASN A 374 -1.38 -16.63 -9.59
CA ASN A 374 -1.63 -17.75 -8.67
C ASN A 374 -2.91 -18.55 -8.98
N TRP A 375 -3.78 -18.03 -9.83
CA TRP A 375 -5.00 -18.69 -10.31
C TRP A 375 -4.78 -19.65 -11.47
N LYS A 376 -3.60 -19.62 -12.12
CA LYS A 376 -3.26 -20.58 -13.18
C LYS A 376 -2.96 -21.97 -12.58
N PRO A 377 -3.26 -23.07 -13.29
CA PRO A 377 -2.93 -24.42 -12.83
C PRO A 377 -1.45 -24.54 -12.42
N GLY A 378 -1.19 -25.16 -11.25
CA GLY A 378 0.17 -25.35 -10.72
C GLY A 378 0.73 -24.17 -9.92
N ASN A 379 0.33 -22.93 -10.22
CA ASN A 379 0.90 -21.72 -9.59
C ASN A 379 0.51 -21.51 -8.11
N ASN A 380 -0.30 -22.42 -7.54
CA ASN A 380 -0.73 -22.41 -6.14
C ASN A 380 -0.16 -23.59 -5.32
N GLN A 381 0.80 -24.36 -5.87
CA GLN A 381 1.36 -25.53 -5.20
C GLN A 381 2.50 -25.18 -4.24
N SER A 382 3.26 -24.12 -4.53
CA SER A 382 4.30 -23.58 -3.68
C SER A 382 4.35 -22.05 -3.76
N PRO A 383 4.94 -21.38 -2.74
CA PRO A 383 5.27 -19.97 -2.85
C PRO A 383 6.25 -19.69 -3.98
N GLY A 384 6.21 -18.47 -4.53
CA GLY A 384 7.25 -17.96 -5.43
C GLY A 384 8.37 -17.22 -4.68
N TYR A 385 8.05 -16.72 -3.48
CA TYR A 385 8.95 -15.90 -2.69
C TYR A 385 8.83 -16.18 -1.20
N TRP A 386 9.91 -15.91 -0.48
CA TRP A 386 10.01 -16.00 0.96
C TRP A 386 10.52 -14.68 1.52
N GLU A 387 9.70 -14.07 2.36
CA GLU A 387 9.97 -12.82 3.02
C GLU A 387 10.44 -13.07 4.45
N THR A 388 11.44 -12.31 4.89
CA THR A 388 11.78 -12.17 6.30
C THR A 388 11.57 -10.71 6.67
N GLN A 389 10.71 -10.44 7.66
CA GLN A 389 10.60 -9.14 8.33
C GLN A 389 11.22 -9.24 9.71
N PHE A 390 11.93 -8.21 10.12
CA PHE A 390 12.32 -8.00 11.50
C PHE A 390 11.88 -6.62 11.96
N ILE A 391 11.07 -6.59 13.02
CA ILE A 391 10.54 -5.35 13.59
C ILE A 391 11.19 -5.18 14.96
N GLY A 392 12.14 -4.26 15.03
CA GLY A 392 12.82 -3.85 16.26
C GLY A 392 12.10 -2.67 16.94
N PRO A 393 12.46 -2.36 18.19
CA PRO A 393 12.05 -1.14 18.90
C PRO A 393 12.03 0.13 18.03
N SER A 394 13.10 0.41 17.26
CA SER A 394 13.23 1.64 16.47
C SER A 394 13.23 1.46 14.96
N TYR A 395 13.00 0.27 14.41
CA TYR A 395 13.04 0.06 12.95
C TYR A 395 12.26 -1.16 12.47
N GLN A 396 12.04 -1.19 11.16
CA GLN A 396 11.53 -2.36 10.45
C GLN A 396 12.47 -2.66 9.26
N MET A 397 12.93 -3.90 9.14
CA MET A 397 13.79 -4.36 8.05
C MET A 397 13.19 -5.59 7.39
N GLY A 398 13.00 -5.52 6.06
CA GLY A 398 12.47 -6.63 5.28
C GLY A 398 13.35 -7.01 4.11
N SER A 399 13.52 -8.31 3.91
CA SER A 399 14.21 -8.88 2.74
C SER A 399 13.41 -9.99 2.07
N LEU A 400 13.73 -10.25 0.79
CA LEU A 400 13.10 -11.28 -0.02
C LEU A 400 14.12 -12.28 -0.59
N ALA A 401 13.86 -13.56 -0.38
CA ALA A 401 14.45 -14.65 -1.13
C ALA A 401 13.44 -15.18 -2.17
N GLY A 402 13.91 -15.69 -3.30
CA GLY A 402 13.05 -16.22 -4.36
C GLY A 402 13.87 -16.89 -5.45
N THR A 403 13.29 -17.84 -6.17
CA THR A 403 14.02 -18.74 -7.10
C THR A 403 14.39 -18.11 -8.44
N PHE A 404 13.86 -16.93 -8.77
CA PHE A 404 13.99 -16.28 -10.09
C PHE A 404 14.06 -14.74 -9.96
N PRO A 405 14.58 -14.03 -10.97
CA PRO A 405 14.59 -12.57 -10.97
C PRO A 405 13.20 -12.01 -11.24
N ASP A 406 12.87 -10.86 -10.64
CA ASP A 406 11.62 -10.14 -10.88
C ASP A 406 11.88 -8.63 -10.81
N GLY A 407 11.86 -7.97 -11.97
CA GLY A 407 12.33 -6.60 -12.14
C GLY A 407 11.40 -5.52 -11.57
N ASP A 408 10.16 -5.87 -11.20
CA ASP A 408 9.23 -4.96 -10.52
C ASP A 408 9.12 -5.25 -9.01
N VAL A 409 9.98 -6.10 -8.47
CA VAL A 409 10.06 -6.42 -7.05
C VAL A 409 11.19 -5.67 -6.40
N ALA A 410 10.91 -4.89 -5.35
CA ALA A 410 11.94 -4.36 -4.46
C ALA A 410 12.26 -5.40 -3.39
N PRO A 411 13.42 -6.06 -3.43
CA PRO A 411 13.68 -7.21 -2.56
C PRO A 411 14.12 -6.82 -1.15
N PHE A 412 14.43 -5.55 -0.89
CA PHE A 412 14.89 -5.07 0.41
C PHE A 412 14.52 -3.61 0.65
N LYS A 413 14.01 -3.32 1.85
CA LYS A 413 13.96 -1.96 2.42
C LYS A 413 14.11 -2.03 3.93
N LEU A 414 14.72 -1.00 4.51
CA LEU A 414 14.73 -0.74 5.94
C LEU A 414 14.12 0.64 6.19
N MET A 415 13.24 0.72 7.19
CA MET A 415 12.68 1.96 7.70
C MET A 415 13.11 2.14 9.16
N ALA A 416 13.89 3.18 9.42
CA ALA A 416 14.32 3.57 10.77
C ALA A 416 13.42 4.66 11.32
N PHE A 417 13.17 4.65 12.63
CA PHE A 417 12.40 5.68 13.31
C PHE A 417 13.02 7.06 13.09
N ASN A 418 12.18 8.04 12.73
CA ASN A 418 12.52 9.45 12.75
C ASN A 418 11.37 10.25 13.38
N GLN A 419 11.66 11.08 14.38
CA GLN A 419 10.62 11.81 15.12
C GLN A 419 9.93 12.89 14.28
N HIS A 420 10.61 13.45 13.28
CA HIS A 420 10.11 14.56 12.46
C HIS A 420 9.56 14.10 11.11
N LYS A 421 10.26 13.19 10.44
CA LYS A 421 9.87 12.67 9.12
C LYS A 421 8.91 11.49 9.21
N GLY A 422 8.88 10.77 10.34
CA GLY A 422 8.17 9.50 10.50
C GLY A 422 9.14 8.32 10.44
N VAL A 423 9.77 8.11 9.27
CA VAL A 423 10.88 7.19 9.09
C VAL A 423 11.97 7.75 8.18
N ASP A 424 13.19 7.29 8.39
CA ASP A 424 14.30 7.37 7.44
C ASP A 424 14.41 6.05 6.68
N PHE A 425 14.50 6.10 5.35
CA PHE A 425 14.67 4.92 4.52
C PHE A 425 16.16 4.59 4.34
N PHE A 426 16.47 3.30 4.41
CA PHE A 426 17.70 2.73 3.87
C PHE A 426 17.32 1.65 2.88
N VAL A 427 17.62 1.88 1.60
CA VAL A 427 17.28 0.97 0.51
C VAL A 427 18.55 0.57 -0.21
N ALA A 428 18.73 -0.73 -0.43
CA ALA A 428 19.81 -1.28 -1.22
C ALA A 428 19.23 -1.86 -2.51
N ASN A 429 19.91 -1.68 -3.63
CA ASN A 429 19.54 -2.29 -4.89
C ASN A 429 20.75 -2.48 -5.80
N THR A 430 20.57 -3.26 -6.85
CA THR A 430 21.59 -3.57 -7.87
C THR A 430 21.09 -3.21 -9.28
N GLY A 431 20.04 -2.37 -9.35
CA GLY A 431 19.39 -1.98 -10.59
C GLY A 431 20.18 -0.93 -11.37
N LYS A 432 20.10 -0.96 -12.70
CA LYS A 432 20.89 -0.09 -13.60
C LYS A 432 20.65 1.42 -13.44
N ASN A 433 19.53 1.83 -12.82
CA ASN A 433 19.14 3.24 -12.71
C ASN A 433 19.37 3.82 -11.30
N GLY A 434 20.08 3.12 -10.41
CA GLY A 434 20.47 3.58 -9.06
C GLY A 434 19.34 3.71 -8.04
N VAL A 435 18.18 4.24 -8.43
CA VAL A 435 17.01 4.51 -7.56
C VAL A 435 15.83 3.56 -7.78
N LYS A 436 15.82 2.84 -8.91
CA LYS A 436 14.75 1.89 -9.23
C LYS A 436 15.15 0.49 -8.74
N PRO A 437 14.54 -0.01 -7.64
CA PRO A 437 14.86 -1.34 -7.14
C PRO A 437 14.30 -2.44 -8.06
N GLY A 438 14.89 -3.61 -7.98
CA GLY A 438 14.52 -4.82 -8.71
C GLY A 438 15.19 -6.03 -8.07
N LYS A 439 14.55 -7.21 -8.08
CA LYS A 439 15.25 -8.48 -7.79
C LYS A 439 15.94 -8.90 -9.08
N ASN A 440 17.19 -8.46 -9.26
CA ASN A 440 17.91 -8.66 -10.50
C ASN A 440 18.46 -10.09 -10.61
N PRO A 441 18.78 -10.55 -11.84
CA PRO A 441 19.55 -11.77 -12.01
C PRO A 441 20.81 -11.76 -11.16
N GLY A 442 21.04 -12.87 -10.46
CA GLY A 442 22.17 -13.06 -9.56
C GLY A 442 21.99 -12.53 -8.14
N ASP A 443 20.92 -11.80 -7.82
CA ASP A 443 20.70 -11.33 -6.46
C ASP A 443 20.21 -12.45 -5.53
N GLU A 444 21.01 -12.75 -4.50
CA GLU A 444 20.62 -13.64 -3.41
C GLU A 444 20.74 -12.94 -2.06
N ILE A 445 19.66 -12.99 -1.28
CA ILE A 445 19.55 -12.27 -0.01
C ILE A 445 19.15 -13.26 1.09
N GLY A 446 19.93 -13.27 2.17
CA GLY A 446 19.62 -13.97 3.40
C GLY A 446 19.45 -12.98 4.53
N GLN A 447 18.44 -13.17 5.37
CA GLN A 447 18.24 -12.41 6.60
C GLN A 447 18.06 -13.37 7.77
N TYR A 448 18.54 -12.95 8.94
CA TYR A 448 18.20 -13.54 10.22
C TYR A 448 18.14 -12.43 11.26
N ARG A 449 16.92 -12.12 11.73
CA ARG A 449 16.67 -11.00 12.64
C ARG A 449 17.26 -9.69 12.10
N ASN A 450 18.20 -9.09 12.83
CA ASN A 450 18.89 -7.84 12.51
C ASN A 450 20.14 -8.03 11.62
N LEU A 451 20.47 -9.26 11.21
CA LEU A 451 21.56 -9.57 10.31
C LEU A 451 21.04 -9.84 8.90
N LEU A 452 21.77 -9.34 7.90
CA LEU A 452 21.48 -9.58 6.48
C LEU A 452 22.78 -9.79 5.69
N ILE A 453 22.75 -10.69 4.72
CA ILE A 453 23.78 -10.85 3.69
C ILE A 453 23.09 -10.71 2.34
N TRP A 454 23.60 -9.83 1.49
CA TRP A 454 23.24 -9.79 0.07
C TRP A 454 24.50 -10.12 -0.73
N LEU A 455 24.44 -11.20 -1.50
CA LEU A 455 25.54 -11.68 -2.33
C LEU A 455 25.08 -11.87 -3.78
N ARG A 456 26.00 -11.64 -4.72
CA ARG A 456 25.78 -11.90 -6.15
C ARG A 456 27.11 -12.04 -6.90
N PRO A 457 27.09 -12.49 -8.17
CA PRO A 457 28.28 -12.43 -9.02
C PRO A 457 28.86 -11.00 -9.08
N ALA A 458 30.17 -10.88 -9.18
CA ALA A 458 30.89 -9.60 -9.18
C ALA A 458 30.81 -8.84 -10.52
N ASP A 459 29.60 -8.73 -11.10
CA ASP A 459 29.38 -8.24 -12.47
C ASP A 459 28.60 -6.91 -12.58
N GLN A 460 28.09 -6.36 -11.46
CA GLN A 460 27.44 -5.04 -11.44
C GLN A 460 27.55 -4.37 -10.07
N ALA A 461 27.28 -3.06 -10.06
CA ALA A 461 27.35 -2.21 -8.88
C ALA A 461 26.23 -2.50 -7.86
N PHE A 462 26.51 -2.12 -6.61
CA PHE A 462 25.50 -1.93 -5.57
C PHE A 462 25.21 -0.44 -5.40
N PHE A 463 23.95 -0.14 -5.12
CA PHE A 463 23.45 1.19 -4.83
C PHE A 463 22.75 1.22 -3.48
N TRP A 464 22.94 2.32 -2.75
CA TRP A 464 22.22 2.59 -1.51
C TRP A 464 21.60 3.98 -1.51
N GLN A 465 20.32 4.05 -1.16
CA GLN A 465 19.61 5.29 -0.88
C GLN A 465 19.59 5.51 0.64
N LEU A 466 20.02 6.69 1.08
CA LEU A 466 19.95 7.11 2.49
C LEU A 466 19.70 8.62 2.62
N PRO A 467 19.07 9.09 3.72
CA PRO A 467 18.79 10.51 3.90
C PRO A 467 20.09 11.32 4.05
N LYS A 468 20.12 12.53 3.48
CA LYS A 468 21.27 13.45 3.61
C LYS A 468 21.64 13.79 5.06
N THR A 469 20.70 13.60 5.98
CA THR A 469 20.88 13.83 7.42
C THR A 469 21.60 12.71 8.15
N ALA A 470 21.78 11.53 7.54
CA ALA A 470 22.51 10.45 8.20
C ALA A 470 23.99 10.81 8.33
N LYS A 471 24.58 10.49 9.48
CA LYS A 471 26.04 10.60 9.64
C LYS A 471 26.66 9.30 9.15
N VAL A 472 27.68 9.44 8.33
CA VAL A 472 28.31 8.34 7.62
C VAL A 472 29.79 8.32 7.94
N GLU A 473 30.26 7.21 8.51
CA GLU A 473 31.66 6.97 8.84
C GLU A 473 32.18 5.75 8.08
N LYS A 474 33.42 5.84 7.60
CA LYS A 474 34.12 4.76 6.90
C LYS A 474 35.32 4.35 7.72
N ASP A 475 35.45 3.05 7.97
CA ASP A 475 36.50 2.48 8.80
C ASP A 475 36.93 1.15 8.15
N ASP A 476 38.06 1.19 7.45
CA ASP A 476 38.53 0.12 6.54
C ASP A 476 37.45 -0.29 5.52
N ASN A 477 36.96 -1.54 5.62
CA ASN A 477 35.91 -2.10 4.79
C ASN A 477 34.52 -2.05 5.44
N ILE A 478 34.38 -1.28 6.51
CA ILE A 478 33.14 -1.11 7.25
C ILE A 478 32.56 0.28 6.96
N TRP A 479 31.28 0.31 6.65
CA TRP A 479 30.50 1.51 6.47
C TRP A 479 29.50 1.62 7.63
N PHE A 480 29.73 2.58 8.51
CA PHE A 480 28.85 2.88 9.64
C PHE A 480 27.91 4.02 9.29
N ILE A 481 26.62 3.85 9.58
CA ILE A 481 25.58 4.84 9.32
C ILE A 481 24.82 5.08 10.61
N GLN A 482 24.79 6.33 11.05
CA GLN A 482 24.01 6.77 12.20
C GLN A 482 22.74 7.49 11.74
N LEU A 483 21.59 6.90 12.07
CA LEU A 483 20.28 7.55 12.03
C LEU A 483 19.85 7.90 13.47
N GLU A 484 18.66 8.50 13.63
CA GLU A 484 18.22 9.07 14.91
C GLU A 484 18.28 8.07 16.08
N LYS A 485 17.62 6.92 15.92
CA LYS A 485 17.56 5.86 16.96
C LYS A 485 18.06 4.50 16.49
N THR A 486 18.45 4.41 15.23
CA THR A 486 18.83 3.17 14.53
C THR A 486 20.18 3.38 13.88
N TRP A 487 21.03 2.37 13.92
CA TRP A 487 22.39 2.45 13.40
C TRP A 487 22.67 1.23 12.53
N LEU A 488 23.48 1.42 11.49
CA LEU A 488 23.81 0.37 10.53
C LEU A 488 25.32 0.19 10.50
N ALA A 489 25.76 -1.06 10.40
CA ALA A 489 27.13 -1.40 10.07
C ALA A 489 27.11 -2.35 8.87
N LEU A 490 27.68 -1.91 7.76
CA LEU A 490 27.83 -2.72 6.56
C LEU A 490 29.29 -3.11 6.43
N ARG A 491 29.60 -4.40 6.40
CA ARG A 491 30.91 -4.88 5.97
C ARG A 491 30.84 -5.24 4.49
N LEU A 492 31.65 -4.56 3.70
CA LEU A 492 31.70 -4.72 2.25
C LEU A 492 32.46 -5.99 1.88
N ILE A 493 31.94 -6.73 0.89
CA ILE A 493 32.50 -7.99 0.41
C ILE A 493 32.85 -7.78 -1.06
N ASN A 494 34.15 -7.68 -1.36
CA ASN A 494 34.65 -7.44 -2.73
C ASN A 494 33.96 -6.26 -3.45
N LEU A 495 33.73 -5.17 -2.71
CA LEU A 495 33.20 -3.93 -3.23
C LEU A 495 34.17 -2.78 -2.93
N SER A 496 34.16 -1.76 -3.79
CA SER A 496 34.85 -0.50 -3.55
C SER A 496 34.21 0.25 -2.37
N SER A 497 34.89 1.28 -1.87
CA SER A 497 34.25 2.19 -0.91
C SER A 497 33.03 2.85 -1.56
N PRO A 498 31.87 2.96 -0.88
CA PRO A 498 30.68 3.59 -1.44
C PRO A 498 30.90 5.09 -1.64
N GLU A 499 30.61 5.59 -2.83
CA GLU A 499 30.73 7.02 -3.19
C GLU A 499 29.37 7.59 -3.56
N ILE A 500 29.14 8.86 -3.24
CA ILE A 500 27.91 9.55 -3.64
C ILE A 500 27.95 9.75 -5.15
N ILE A 501 26.86 9.40 -5.82
CA ILE A 501 26.64 9.67 -7.23
C ILE A 501 25.42 10.58 -7.41
N GLU A 502 25.45 11.38 -8.46
CA GLU A 502 24.29 12.15 -8.88
C GLU A 502 23.38 11.29 -9.76
N ILE A 503 22.09 11.28 -9.42
CA ILE A 503 21.05 10.65 -10.24
C ILE A 503 20.25 11.76 -10.91
N PRO A 504 20.38 11.95 -12.24
CA PRO A 504 19.61 12.97 -12.95
C PRO A 504 18.12 12.77 -12.72
N ASN A 505 17.43 13.86 -12.37
CA ASN A 505 15.98 13.85 -12.07
C ASN A 505 15.59 12.85 -10.97
N SER A 506 16.46 12.63 -9.99
CA SER A 506 16.13 11.79 -8.83
C SER A 506 14.82 12.25 -8.19
N PRO A 507 13.87 11.33 -7.93
CA PRO A 507 12.65 11.68 -7.22
C PRO A 507 12.89 11.95 -5.72
N TYR A 508 14.10 11.71 -5.21
CA TYR A 508 14.48 11.80 -3.79
C TYR A 508 15.48 12.93 -3.55
N PRO A 509 15.04 14.20 -3.46
CA PRO A 509 15.93 15.35 -3.31
C PRO A 509 16.59 15.43 -1.93
N ASP A 510 16.01 14.81 -0.91
CA ASP A 510 16.50 14.83 0.47
C ASP A 510 17.42 13.66 0.82
N ASP A 511 17.70 12.82 -0.17
CA ASP A 511 18.49 11.60 -0.03
C ASP A 511 19.74 11.67 -0.91
N ASN A 512 20.76 10.92 -0.50
CA ASN A 512 21.95 10.63 -1.27
C ASN A 512 21.83 9.21 -1.86
N THR A 513 22.29 9.04 -3.09
CA THR A 513 22.51 7.72 -3.69
C THR A 513 24.01 7.42 -3.65
N TYR A 514 24.38 6.33 -3.01
CA TYR A 514 25.75 5.83 -2.95
C TYR A 514 25.91 4.67 -3.91
N GLN A 515 27.07 4.56 -4.55
CA GLN A 515 27.44 3.46 -5.43
C GLN A 515 28.73 2.80 -4.94
N ALA A 516 28.79 1.47 -5.00
CA ALA A 516 30.04 0.72 -4.92
C ALA A 516 30.16 -0.26 -6.08
N LEU A 517 31.36 -0.35 -6.66
CA LEU A 517 31.69 -1.23 -7.76
C LEU A 517 32.32 -2.53 -7.25
N PRO A 518 32.12 -3.68 -7.91
CA PRO A 518 32.86 -4.89 -7.61
C PRO A 518 34.37 -4.70 -7.75
N THR A 519 35.13 -5.19 -6.77
CA THR A 519 36.61 -5.18 -6.76
C THR A 519 37.22 -6.58 -6.79
N GLY A 520 36.43 -7.63 -6.55
CA GLY A 520 36.85 -9.03 -6.63
C GLY A 520 36.34 -9.74 -7.87
N ASN A 521 36.83 -10.96 -8.10
CA ASN A 521 36.63 -11.64 -9.38
C ASN A 521 35.38 -12.53 -9.48
N ASN A 522 34.83 -13.03 -8.36
CA ASN A 522 33.75 -14.03 -8.39
C ASN A 522 32.43 -13.51 -7.83
N TYR A 523 32.41 -13.14 -6.54
CA TYR A 523 31.21 -12.67 -5.84
C TYR A 523 31.48 -11.35 -5.15
N ALA A 524 30.47 -10.49 -5.12
CA ALA A 524 30.47 -9.21 -4.43
C ALA A 524 29.15 -9.01 -3.68
N GLY A 525 29.19 -8.20 -2.62
CA GLY A 525 28.03 -7.99 -1.76
C GLY A 525 28.35 -7.28 -0.46
N PHE A 526 27.45 -7.42 0.52
CA PHE A 526 27.65 -6.84 1.85
C PHE A 526 26.98 -7.69 2.92
N ALA A 527 27.54 -7.61 4.13
CA ALA A 527 26.90 -8.08 5.36
C ALA A 527 26.45 -6.86 6.18
N LEU A 528 25.17 -6.80 6.54
CA LEU A 528 24.56 -5.71 7.29
C LEU A 528 24.14 -6.19 8.67
N GLU A 529 24.55 -5.45 9.71
CA GLU A 529 23.98 -5.54 11.06
C GLU A 529 23.30 -4.22 11.43
N VAL A 530 22.08 -4.32 11.96
CA VAL A 530 21.31 -3.18 12.47
C VAL A 530 21.40 -3.16 13.99
N GLY A 531 21.76 -2.01 14.54
CA GLY A 531 21.75 -1.68 15.96
C GLY A 531 20.75 -0.58 16.30
N GLU A 532 20.49 -0.40 17.59
CA GLU A 532 19.55 0.59 18.11
C GLU A 532 19.85 0.89 19.59
N ALA A 533 19.37 2.03 20.07
CA ALA A 533 19.59 2.44 21.46
C ALA A 533 19.07 1.41 22.48
N ALA A 534 17.98 0.71 22.18
CA ALA A 534 17.38 -0.28 23.08
C ALA A 534 18.30 -1.49 23.34
N THR A 535 19.22 -1.83 22.43
CA THR A 535 20.09 -3.02 22.57
C THR A 535 21.56 -2.67 22.81
N GLN A 536 22.08 -1.56 22.28
CA GLN A 536 23.47 -1.14 22.50
C GLN A 536 23.64 0.17 23.28
N GLY A 537 22.56 0.88 23.62
CA GLY A 537 22.61 2.12 24.42
C GLY A 537 23.05 3.36 23.64
N SER A 538 24.21 3.32 22.98
CA SER A 538 24.76 4.42 22.19
C SER A 538 25.39 3.96 20.87
N TYR A 539 25.48 4.88 19.90
CA TYR A 539 26.11 4.63 18.61
C TYR A 539 27.59 4.24 18.75
N GLU A 540 28.34 4.92 19.62
CA GLU A 540 29.75 4.60 19.88
C GLU A 540 29.92 3.20 20.48
N ASN A 541 29.02 2.80 21.38
CA ASN A 541 29.04 1.44 21.93
C ASN A 541 28.68 0.41 20.85
N PHE A 542 27.71 0.70 19.99
CA PHE A 542 27.39 -0.15 18.83
C PHE A 542 28.61 -0.34 17.92
N LYS A 543 29.30 0.75 17.51
CA LYS A 543 30.53 0.65 16.70
C LYS A 543 31.60 -0.18 17.41
N SER A 544 31.87 0.13 18.68
CA SER A 544 32.89 -0.57 19.48
C SER A 544 32.61 -2.07 19.58
N ILE A 545 31.39 -2.45 19.95
CA ILE A 545 30.96 -3.85 20.06
C ILE A 545 31.01 -4.54 18.69
N PHE A 546 30.55 -3.87 17.63
CA PHE A 546 30.63 -4.40 16.27
C PHE A 546 32.07 -4.70 15.86
N LYS A 547 33.00 -3.74 16.02
CA LYS A 547 34.42 -3.93 15.70
C LYS A 547 35.07 -5.05 16.51
N GLN A 548 34.72 -5.18 17.79
CA GLN A 548 35.30 -6.18 18.68
C GLN A 548 34.75 -7.59 18.46
N LYS A 549 33.46 -7.73 18.19
CA LYS A 549 32.76 -9.03 18.25
C LYS A 549 32.22 -9.51 16.91
N SER A 550 31.89 -8.61 16.00
CA SER A 550 31.30 -8.97 14.71
C SER A 550 32.37 -9.47 13.73
N GLN A 551 32.11 -10.59 13.08
CA GLN A 551 33.06 -11.25 12.16
C GLN A 551 32.36 -11.66 10.86
N VAL A 552 32.97 -11.34 9.72
CA VAL A 552 32.57 -11.90 8.42
C VAL A 552 33.70 -12.80 7.95
N ASN A 553 33.42 -14.09 7.84
CA ASN A 553 34.35 -15.07 7.31
C ASN A 553 34.16 -15.20 5.80
N LEU A 554 35.21 -14.86 5.06
CA LEU A 554 35.28 -14.87 3.60
C LEU A 554 36.19 -15.99 3.06
N THR A 555 36.63 -16.95 3.88
CA THR A 555 37.54 -18.02 3.41
C THR A 555 36.97 -18.85 2.27
N GLN A 556 35.63 -18.92 2.16
CA GLN A 556 34.91 -19.64 1.12
C GLN A 556 34.17 -18.72 0.14
N ILE A 557 34.58 -17.44 0.04
CA ILE A 557 33.92 -16.47 -0.84
C ILE A 557 34.01 -16.89 -2.31
N ASN A 558 35.10 -17.53 -2.74
CA ASN A 558 35.25 -17.99 -4.12
C ASN A 558 34.26 -19.10 -4.48
N GLN A 559 33.72 -19.82 -3.48
CA GLN A 559 32.63 -20.79 -3.62
C GLN A 559 31.25 -20.18 -3.33
N GLY A 560 31.17 -18.85 -3.17
CA GLY A 560 29.92 -18.13 -2.88
C GLY A 560 29.40 -18.30 -1.46
N SER A 561 30.25 -18.67 -0.50
CA SER A 561 29.86 -18.91 0.90
C SER A 561 30.40 -17.80 1.81
N VAL A 562 29.50 -17.21 2.61
CA VAL A 562 29.80 -16.15 3.59
C VAL A 562 29.17 -16.51 4.93
N LEU A 563 29.97 -16.53 5.99
CA LEU A 563 29.47 -16.65 7.37
C LEU A 563 29.62 -15.31 8.08
N PHE A 564 28.50 -14.74 8.50
CA PHE A 564 28.45 -13.53 9.30
C PHE A 564 28.05 -13.85 10.75
N LYS A 565 28.93 -13.53 11.70
CA LYS A 565 28.65 -13.55 13.13
C LYS A 565 28.40 -12.11 13.58
N GLY A 566 27.18 -11.83 14.02
CA GLY A 566 26.79 -10.52 14.52
C GLY A 566 27.39 -10.22 15.91
N SER A 567 27.35 -8.95 16.28
CA SER A 567 27.97 -8.46 17.53
C SER A 567 27.31 -8.98 18.81
N GLN A 568 26.07 -9.46 18.72
CA GLN A 568 25.31 -10.07 19.82
C GLN A 568 25.35 -11.62 19.80
N GLY A 569 26.22 -12.22 18.99
CA GLY A 569 26.48 -13.67 18.99
C GLY A 569 25.57 -14.50 18.08
N GLN A 570 24.57 -13.91 17.43
CA GLN A 570 23.83 -14.59 16.37
C GLN A 570 24.72 -14.78 15.13
N SER A 571 24.43 -15.79 14.32
CA SER A 571 25.12 -16.00 13.05
C SER A 571 24.17 -16.28 11.90
N LEU A 572 24.57 -15.82 10.73
CA LEU A 572 23.92 -16.06 9.45
C LEU A 572 24.98 -16.53 8.46
N GLN A 573 24.78 -17.71 7.91
CA GLN A 573 25.54 -18.18 6.75
C GLN A 573 24.66 -18.09 5.52
N LEU A 574 25.22 -17.58 4.42
CA LEU A 574 24.64 -17.64 3.09
C LEU A 574 25.62 -18.38 2.18
N THR A 575 25.13 -19.40 1.48
CA THR A 575 25.83 -20.02 0.36
C THR A 575 25.02 -19.78 -0.91
N TYR A 576 25.66 -19.13 -1.87
CA TYR A 576 25.10 -18.77 -3.15
C TYR A 576 24.64 -20.01 -3.92
N ASN A 577 23.46 -19.95 -4.53
CA ASN A 577 22.88 -21.05 -5.28
C ASN A 577 23.00 -20.80 -6.79
N GLN A 578 23.90 -21.56 -7.43
CA GLN A 578 24.14 -21.44 -8.87
C GLN A 578 23.04 -22.06 -9.74
N ILE A 579 22.15 -22.89 -9.16
CA ILE A 579 21.09 -23.60 -9.89
C ILE A 579 19.82 -22.74 -9.99
N ASN A 580 19.46 -22.07 -8.91
CA ASN A 580 18.35 -21.13 -8.86
C ASN A 580 18.65 -20.03 -7.83
N LEU A 581 17.99 -18.87 -7.91
CA LEU A 581 18.33 -17.71 -7.05
C LEU A 581 17.88 -17.83 -5.58
N LEU A 582 17.55 -19.04 -5.10
CA LEU A 582 17.14 -19.28 -3.72
C LEU A 582 18.37 -19.70 -2.89
N PRO A 583 18.88 -18.82 -2.01
CA PRO A 583 20.12 -19.09 -1.28
C PRO A 583 19.97 -20.25 -0.30
N MET A 584 21.06 -20.95 -0.04
CA MET A 584 21.14 -21.86 1.10
C MET A 584 21.53 -21.05 2.34
N LEU A 585 20.70 -21.08 3.38
CA LEU A 585 20.97 -20.34 4.61
C LEU A 585 21.20 -21.29 5.80
N ALA A 586 22.06 -20.87 6.72
CA ALA A 586 22.08 -21.38 8.08
C ALA A 586 21.92 -20.22 9.08
N ARG A 587 20.95 -20.33 9.98
CA ARG A 587 20.64 -19.33 11.03
C ARG A 587 21.05 -19.92 12.37
N ASN A 588 22.04 -19.34 13.05
CA ASN A 588 22.69 -19.92 14.23
C ASN A 588 23.14 -21.38 14.00
N GLY A 589 23.76 -21.65 12.85
CA GLY A 589 24.20 -22.99 12.47
C GLY A 589 23.09 -23.97 12.08
N GLN A 590 21.82 -23.60 12.24
CA GLN A 590 20.69 -24.43 11.82
C GLN A 590 20.32 -24.12 10.38
N LYS A 591 20.33 -25.15 9.52
CA LYS A 591 19.95 -24.99 8.11
C LYS A 591 18.51 -24.48 8.01
N HIS A 592 18.31 -23.42 7.21
CA HIS A 592 16.98 -22.91 6.90
C HIS A 592 16.35 -23.77 5.80
N ASP A 593 15.20 -24.36 6.10
CA ASP A 593 14.45 -25.19 5.17
C ASP A 593 13.29 -24.40 4.56
N TRP A 594 13.50 -23.86 3.35
CA TRP A 594 12.49 -23.11 2.62
C TRP A 594 11.21 -23.90 2.36
N SER A 595 11.30 -25.24 2.24
CA SER A 595 10.13 -26.11 2.00
C SER A 595 9.18 -26.17 3.20
N LYS A 596 9.66 -25.82 4.40
CA LYS A 596 8.86 -25.74 5.63
C LYS A 596 8.38 -24.32 5.93
N ASN A 597 8.81 -23.33 5.17
CA ASN A 597 8.46 -21.92 5.37
C ASN A 597 7.38 -21.46 4.39
N PHE A 598 6.21 -22.10 4.40
CA PHE A 598 5.13 -21.78 3.46
C PHE A 598 4.07 -20.86 4.05
N ALA A 599 4.04 -20.66 5.38
CA ALA A 599 3.06 -19.78 6.01
C ALA A 599 3.07 -18.39 5.36
N LEU A 600 1.89 -17.81 5.11
CA LEU A 600 1.79 -16.45 4.56
C LEU A 600 2.31 -15.45 5.57
N TYR A 601 2.04 -15.72 6.85
CA TYR A 601 2.59 -14.99 7.98
C TYR A 601 2.85 -15.96 9.13
N ASN A 602 4.08 -16.00 9.62
CA ASN A 602 4.49 -16.76 10.78
C ASN A 602 5.38 -15.89 11.66
N SER A 603 4.78 -15.27 12.68
CA SER A 603 5.55 -14.54 13.68
C SER A 603 6.26 -15.52 14.61
N LEU A 604 7.59 -15.40 14.71
CA LEU A 604 8.45 -16.23 15.54
C LEU A 604 8.46 -15.74 17.00
N SER A 605 7.29 -15.76 17.61
CA SER A 605 7.08 -15.49 19.03
C SER A 605 6.41 -16.69 19.69
N ARG A 606 6.39 -16.73 21.03
CA ARG A 606 5.86 -17.88 21.79
C ARG A 606 4.39 -18.19 21.46
N ASP A 607 3.60 -17.18 21.10
CA ASP A 607 2.16 -17.30 20.85
C ASP A 607 1.75 -16.91 19.41
N ASN A 608 2.73 -16.83 18.51
CA ASN A 608 2.61 -16.42 17.11
C ASN A 608 2.03 -15.01 16.91
N SER A 609 2.21 -14.11 17.88
CA SER A 609 1.97 -12.67 17.76
C SER A 609 3.11 -11.95 17.02
N PRO A 610 2.83 -10.87 16.27
CA PRO A 610 1.53 -10.22 16.16
C PRO A 610 0.61 -10.80 15.10
N VAL A 611 1.11 -11.62 14.18
CA VAL A 611 0.30 -12.14 13.06
C VAL A 611 0.65 -13.59 12.69
N SER A 612 -0.39 -14.38 12.41
CA SER A 612 -0.26 -15.75 11.94
C SER A 612 -1.33 -16.09 10.89
N LEU A 613 -0.88 -16.66 9.77
CA LEU A 613 -1.72 -17.24 8.72
C LEU A 613 -0.97 -18.40 8.06
N PRO A 614 -1.23 -19.65 8.48
CA PRO A 614 -0.57 -20.82 7.92
C PRO A 614 -1.04 -21.09 6.47
N TRP A 615 -0.14 -21.67 5.67
CA TRP A 615 -0.39 -22.04 4.28
C TRP A 615 -1.57 -23.01 4.16
N LYS A 616 -2.52 -22.71 3.28
CA LYS A 616 -3.69 -23.54 2.99
C LYS A 616 -4.50 -23.96 4.23
N LYS A 617 -4.50 -23.14 5.29
CA LYS A 617 -5.32 -23.36 6.50
C LYS A 617 -6.48 -22.39 6.65
N GLY A 618 -6.50 -21.29 5.90
CA GLY A 618 -7.63 -20.37 5.86
C GLY A 618 -7.87 -19.56 7.14
N LYS A 619 -7.02 -19.66 8.17
CA LYS A 619 -7.23 -19.02 9.48
C LYS A 619 -6.22 -17.91 9.73
N LEU A 620 -6.69 -16.67 9.63
CA LEU A 620 -5.94 -15.47 10.00
C LEU A 620 -6.10 -15.20 11.49
N THR A 621 -5.00 -14.89 12.16
CA THR A 621 -4.99 -14.42 13.55
C THR A 621 -4.08 -13.21 13.67
N VAL A 622 -4.55 -12.16 14.34
CA VAL A 622 -3.77 -10.96 14.69
C VAL A 622 -3.92 -10.72 16.19
N LYS A 623 -2.80 -10.51 16.87
CA LYS A 623 -2.72 -10.22 18.31
C LYS A 623 -1.77 -9.04 18.51
N ALA A 624 -2.32 -7.87 18.81
CA ALA A 624 -1.53 -6.67 19.02
C ALA A 624 -2.25 -5.74 20.01
N GLY A 625 -1.45 -5.02 20.81
CA GLY A 625 -1.92 -4.31 21.99
C GLY A 625 -2.69 -5.25 22.91
N LYS A 626 -3.89 -4.82 23.32
CA LYS A 626 -4.83 -5.63 24.11
C LYS A 626 -5.84 -6.41 23.27
N TYR A 627 -5.76 -6.32 21.95
CA TYR A 627 -6.79 -6.84 21.04
C TYR A 627 -6.35 -8.12 20.34
N GLN A 628 -7.33 -8.98 20.08
CA GLN A 628 -7.18 -10.16 19.26
C GLN A 628 -8.27 -10.18 18.20
N PHE A 629 -7.87 -10.48 16.97
CA PHE A 629 -8.76 -10.68 15.83
C PHE A 629 -8.45 -12.04 15.22
N SER A 630 -9.48 -12.82 14.89
CA SER A 630 -9.31 -14.02 14.08
C SER A 630 -10.45 -14.14 13.09
N ASN A 631 -10.11 -14.56 11.89
CA ASN A 631 -11.08 -14.86 10.85
C ASN A 631 -10.70 -16.20 10.23
N ALA A 632 -11.67 -17.08 10.07
CA ALA A 632 -11.47 -18.40 9.50
C ALA A 632 -12.33 -18.52 8.26
N LEU A 633 -11.68 -18.73 7.14
CA LEU A 633 -12.35 -19.06 5.90
C LEU A 633 -12.73 -20.55 5.93
N ILE A 634 -13.92 -20.83 6.46
CA ILE A 634 -14.57 -22.13 6.35
C ILE A 634 -15.28 -22.14 5.00
N LEU A 635 -14.53 -22.39 3.93
CA LEU A 635 -15.18 -22.79 2.69
C LEU A 635 -15.49 -24.27 2.81
N SER A 636 -16.75 -24.66 2.62
CA SER A 636 -17.05 -25.98 2.09
C SER A 636 -16.16 -26.15 0.86
N SER A 637 -15.35 -27.22 0.85
CA SER A 637 -14.41 -27.53 -0.23
C SER A 637 -15.06 -27.25 -1.59
N PRO A 638 -14.33 -26.67 -2.54
CA PRO A 638 -14.87 -26.37 -3.86
C PRO A 638 -15.49 -27.60 -4.52
#